data_AF-A0AAD9J8K1-F1
#
_entry.id   AF-A0AAD9J8K1-F1
#
_cell.length_a   1.000
_cell.length_b   1.000
_cell.length_c   1.000
_cell.angle_alpha   90.00
_cell.angle_beta   90.00
_cell.angle_gamma   90.00
#
_symmetry.space_group_name_H-M   'P 1'
#
loop_
_entity.id
_entity.type
_entity.pdbx_description
1 polymer ?
#
loop_
_entity_poly.entity_id
_entity_poly.type
_entity_poly.pdbx_seq_one_letter_code
_entity_poly.pdbx_strand_id
1 'polypeptide(L)'
;MDTRRSIRHGNAPVSSSSAARRLCLACFMGYLVTAAGYRSPRIDFINLDTSPGLCPVGDNGGSSWPALGWVPASRLLCAFESSKIISRIPGTSWIGIGVLNSPNVCAVKEVMGSRKRYYSDCMTYRPRKVCGKPTFIRYHCCTGFEVEEKNPKGCQGVAPIENLATTAKHLYLKDYRNYFKKNKVVSDRLTHGGAYTVFAPENKAFNNLPQNTRSKFGAKSPAKNLLSYHMTEGRYYTNDLLNDMELPTLYANNATIKVNRYSNGVVTVNCARIIRPNQPATNGILHVIEKAIEPIDKSVGSVMEKVLFDPDLGEFVTALVLTDLANHLRGSTGAYTIFAPTDEAFRNAPKHLINRVLNDNKLVEKLLKYHILDRSICSSAVLGPITLTTLEGQKLNLSCDIHDRLTVNDIPVTSSDNVAYNGVIHHINKLLVPDSVKTVEDKLNDLGLFEFLEYAQAAGLTDILKQSSENYTILAPNAAAFQNMTSEQRRLLRSSKEAVKRVFNYHVIRGYVTTRNMVGENAFETFNSGSTVTAHSNAKVYSQTFGINSARIVSNDHAVSNGIVHVIDEVLWPPEGVLMDKIQEDPQMKTFLSLLKMTGLDRTLSSEGHHLTVFAPTDDAFDAMETSVLESLRLDVDKLKQFLRNHFTHTPTYLRTMDNKWRYRIKTMAGDWIEMKRKSRDEPVMINETIKVTASDIHAINGVLHKVDNVFSCSCIDDLIHKMLMF
;
A
#
# COMPACT_ATOMS: atom_id res chain seq x y z
N MET A 1 8.24 48.72 -38.37
CA MET A 1 7.07 47.99 -38.90
C MET A 1 6.37 47.36 -37.70
N ASP A 2 5.68 48.10 -36.82
CA ASP A 2 4.46 48.91 -37.03
C ASP A 2 3.47 48.20 -37.96
N THR A 3 2.30 47.72 -37.52
CA THR A 3 1.21 48.54 -36.94
C THR A 3 0.13 47.74 -36.17
N ARG A 4 -0.60 48.47 -35.30
CA ARG A 4 -1.80 48.11 -34.50
C ARG A 4 -3.14 48.34 -35.22
N ARG A 5 -4.24 47.91 -34.55
CA ARG A 5 -5.68 48.37 -34.54
C ARG A 5 -6.68 47.49 -35.32
N SER A 6 -7.96 47.29 -34.93
CA SER A 6 -8.80 47.72 -33.78
C SER A 6 -10.17 46.99 -33.81
N ILE A 7 -10.61 46.51 -32.64
CA ILE A 7 -11.93 46.58 -31.97
C ILE A 7 -13.16 47.09 -32.76
N ARG A 8 -14.31 46.40 -32.61
CA ARG A 8 -15.65 47.01 -32.35
C ARG A 8 -16.59 46.11 -31.53
N HIS A 9 -17.30 46.77 -30.60
CA HIS A 9 -18.28 46.31 -29.62
C HIS A 9 -19.69 46.07 -30.17
N GLY A 10 -20.52 45.34 -29.41
CA GLY A 10 -21.98 45.40 -29.46
C GLY A 10 -22.64 44.77 -28.22
N ASN A 11 -23.24 45.61 -27.37
CA ASN A 11 -23.83 45.32 -26.06
C ASN A 11 -25.23 44.67 -26.10
N ALA A 12 -25.62 44.15 -24.93
CA ALA A 12 -26.90 43.56 -24.49
C ALA A 12 -28.17 44.43 -24.69
N PRO A 13 -29.37 43.92 -24.33
CA PRO A 13 -29.85 44.25 -22.99
C PRO A 13 -30.64 43.16 -22.23
N VAL A 14 -30.73 43.39 -20.93
CA VAL A 14 -31.56 42.73 -19.90
C VAL A 14 -32.95 43.38 -19.88
N SER A 15 -34.02 42.59 -19.64
CA SER A 15 -35.21 43.09 -18.93
C SER A 15 -35.98 41.96 -18.22
N SER A 16 -36.24 42.22 -16.94
CA SER A 16 -37.03 41.47 -15.96
C SER A 16 -38.53 41.75 -16.03
N SER A 17 -39.39 40.77 -15.66
CA SER A 17 -40.60 40.93 -14.81
C SER A 17 -41.29 39.57 -14.67
N SER A 18 -41.22 38.89 -13.52
CA SER A 18 -42.21 38.90 -12.43
C SER A 18 -43.63 38.44 -12.80
N ALA A 19 -44.01 37.24 -12.35
CA ALA A 19 -45.37 36.95 -11.88
C ALA A 19 -45.33 35.82 -10.85
N ALA A 20 -45.68 36.17 -9.62
CA ALA A 20 -45.81 35.30 -8.46
C ALA A 20 -47.23 34.70 -8.35
N ARG A 21 -47.35 33.53 -7.71
CA ARG A 21 -48.44 33.07 -6.81
C ARG A 21 -48.02 31.71 -6.23
N ARG A 22 -47.45 31.68 -5.01
CA ARG A 22 -48.10 31.42 -3.69
C ARG A 22 -48.94 30.12 -3.67
N LEU A 23 -48.63 29.14 -2.83
CA LEU A 23 -49.09 29.03 -1.42
C LEU A 23 -48.59 27.75 -0.70
N CYS A 24 -48.23 27.95 0.58
CA CYS A 24 -48.16 27.12 1.80
C CYS A 24 -47.56 25.68 1.83
N LEU A 25 -46.61 25.30 2.71
CA LEU A 25 -46.34 25.41 4.18
C LEU A 25 -46.91 24.26 5.04
N ALA A 26 -46.08 23.81 6.00
CA ALA A 26 -46.30 22.90 7.15
C ALA A 26 -46.03 21.39 6.88
N CYS A 27 -45.30 20.62 7.71
CA CYS A 27 -45.05 20.72 9.15
C CYS A 27 -43.65 20.22 9.58
N PHE A 28 -43.27 20.64 10.78
CA PHE A 28 -41.96 20.67 11.45
C PHE A 28 -41.85 19.59 12.56
N MET A 29 -40.62 19.42 13.09
CA MET A 29 -40.23 18.78 14.37
C MET A 29 -40.42 17.25 14.46
N GLY A 30 -39.54 16.44 15.04
CA GLY A 30 -38.42 16.60 15.98
C GLY A 30 -38.29 15.21 16.63
N TYR A 31 -37.10 14.64 16.83
CA TYR A 31 -36.46 14.59 18.15
C TYR A 31 -35.02 14.08 18.02
N LEU A 32 -34.10 14.89 18.56
CA LEU A 32 -32.78 14.50 19.05
C LEU A 32 -32.93 14.01 20.49
N VAL A 33 -32.35 12.87 20.85
CA VAL A 33 -31.79 12.62 22.19
C VAL A 33 -30.47 11.84 22.04
N THR A 34 -29.44 12.40 22.67
CA THR A 34 -28.04 12.01 22.87
C THR A 34 -27.92 10.83 23.86
N ALA A 35 -27.10 9.79 23.57
CA ALA A 35 -25.72 9.57 24.02
C ALA A 35 -25.57 8.52 25.15
N ALA A 36 -24.74 7.50 24.92
CA ALA A 36 -23.70 6.98 25.83
C ALA A 36 -23.06 5.71 25.22
N GLY A 37 -21.73 5.66 25.21
CA GLY A 37 -20.94 4.67 24.48
C GLY A 37 -20.83 3.30 25.14
N TYR A 38 -20.25 2.35 24.40
CA TYR A 38 -19.38 1.28 24.93
C TYR A 38 -18.57 0.64 23.80
N ARG A 39 -17.24 0.64 23.99
CA ARG A 39 -16.20 -0.30 23.52
C ARG A 39 -16.41 -1.06 22.21
N SER A 40 -15.57 -0.76 21.22
CA SER A 40 -15.21 -1.68 20.14
C SER A 40 -14.20 -2.72 20.66
N PRO A 41 -14.47 -4.04 20.61
CA PRO A 41 -13.42 -5.03 20.72
C PRO A 41 -12.78 -5.28 19.35
N ARG A 42 -11.47 -5.56 19.39
CA ARG A 42 -10.69 -6.18 18.34
C ARG A 42 -11.43 -7.40 17.78
N ILE A 43 -11.41 -7.56 16.46
CA ILE A 43 -11.71 -8.86 15.84
C ILE A 43 -10.38 -9.36 15.27
N ASP A 44 -9.78 -10.26 16.05
CA ASP A 44 -8.81 -11.23 15.58
C ASP A 44 -9.53 -12.20 14.63
N PHE A 45 -8.95 -12.44 13.45
CA PHE A 45 -9.44 -13.49 12.55
C PHE A 45 -8.99 -14.85 13.10
N ILE A 46 -9.92 -15.57 13.71
CA ILE A 46 -9.81 -17.02 13.97
C ILE A 46 -10.90 -17.74 13.18
N ASN A 47 -10.47 -18.82 12.53
CA ASN A 47 -11.21 -19.90 11.88
C ASN A 47 -12.66 -20.10 12.35
N LEU A 48 -13.58 -20.27 11.41
CA LEU A 48 -14.79 -21.06 11.61
C LEU A 48 -15.10 -21.89 10.36
N ASP A 49 -14.78 -23.17 10.46
CA ASP A 49 -15.45 -24.27 9.77
C ASP A 49 -16.85 -24.51 10.39
N THR A 50 -17.68 -25.26 9.65
CA THR A 50 -18.95 -25.93 10.00
C THR A 50 -20.29 -25.27 9.56
N SER A 51 -20.83 -25.85 8.47
CA SER A 51 -22.18 -26.43 8.27
C SER A 51 -23.49 -25.65 8.55
N PRO A 52 -24.57 -25.89 7.75
CA PRO A 52 -25.73 -25.01 7.67
C PRO A 52 -26.90 -25.42 8.58
N GLY A 53 -27.54 -24.44 9.22
CA GLY A 53 -28.72 -24.62 10.08
C GLY A 53 -29.93 -23.80 9.59
N LEU A 54 -31.07 -24.48 9.52
CA LEU A 54 -32.41 -24.04 9.12
C LEU A 54 -32.99 -22.87 9.95
N CYS A 55 -33.85 -22.04 9.35
CA CYS A 55 -34.74 -21.11 10.06
C CYS A 55 -36.18 -21.64 10.17
N PRO A 56 -36.91 -21.34 11.27
CA PRO A 56 -38.20 -21.94 11.60
C PRO A 56 -39.42 -21.19 11.01
N VAL A 57 -40.54 -21.91 10.97
CA VAL A 57 -41.89 -21.53 10.51
C VAL A 57 -42.65 -20.77 11.61
N GLY A 58 -43.50 -19.81 11.22
CA GLY A 58 -44.52 -19.19 12.06
C GLY A 58 -45.82 -18.95 11.29
N ASP A 59 -46.90 -19.59 11.74
CA ASP A 59 -48.28 -19.51 11.24
C ASP A 59 -49.00 -18.22 11.66
N ASN A 60 -49.84 -17.66 10.76
CA ASN A 60 -51.29 -17.49 10.97
C ASN A 60 -51.99 -16.68 9.84
N GLY A 61 -53.01 -17.31 9.25
CA GLY A 61 -54.36 -16.72 9.19
C GLY A 61 -54.79 -15.80 8.03
N GLY A 62 -55.27 -16.41 6.94
CA GLY A 62 -56.60 -16.13 6.36
C GLY A 62 -56.86 -14.85 5.54
N SER A 63 -56.86 -14.97 4.21
CA SER A 63 -58.01 -14.73 3.30
C SER A 63 -57.55 -14.62 1.84
N SER A 64 -58.48 -14.95 0.93
CA SER A 64 -58.27 -15.65 -0.34
C SER A 64 -58.25 -14.77 -1.63
N TRP A 65 -57.58 -15.30 -2.67
CA TRP A 65 -57.58 -15.02 -4.15
C TRP A 65 -56.49 -14.10 -4.73
N PRO A 66 -55.97 -14.37 -5.96
CA PRO A 66 -55.23 -15.54 -6.44
C PRO A 66 -53.73 -15.24 -6.70
N ALA A 67 -52.92 -16.31 -6.78
CA ALA A 67 -51.45 -16.27 -6.82
C ALA A 67 -50.85 -15.55 -8.05
N LEU A 68 -50.26 -14.37 -7.83
CA LEU A 68 -49.13 -13.86 -8.62
C LEU A 68 -47.85 -14.27 -7.89
N GLY A 69 -47.07 -15.15 -8.53
CA GLY A 69 -45.84 -15.72 -7.99
C GLY A 69 -44.85 -14.66 -7.51
N TRP A 70 -44.40 -14.84 -6.28
CA TRP A 70 -43.39 -14.01 -5.63
C TRP A 70 -42.07 -14.02 -6.42
N VAL A 71 -41.67 -12.85 -6.89
CA VAL A 71 -40.31 -12.58 -7.36
C VAL A 71 -39.45 -12.30 -6.11
N PRO A 72 -38.35 -13.03 -5.86
CA PRO A 72 -37.51 -12.79 -4.69
C PRO A 72 -36.94 -11.37 -4.72
N ALA A 73 -36.87 -10.71 -3.56
CA ALA A 73 -36.45 -9.31 -3.39
C ALA A 73 -35.05 -8.98 -3.99
N SER A 74 -34.23 -9.98 -4.28
CA SER A 74 -32.98 -9.87 -5.02
C SER A 74 -33.15 -9.41 -6.48
N ARG A 75 -34.30 -9.65 -7.11
CA ARG A 75 -34.61 -9.20 -8.49
C ARG A 75 -35.14 -7.77 -8.55
N LEU A 76 -35.79 -7.25 -7.50
CA LEU A 76 -36.33 -5.88 -7.46
C LEU A 76 -35.25 -4.83 -7.17
N LEU A 77 -34.24 -5.16 -6.35
CA LEU A 77 -33.09 -4.29 -6.10
C LEU A 77 -32.17 -4.16 -7.34
N CYS A 78 -32.24 -5.09 -8.31
CA CYS A 78 -31.44 -5.02 -9.55
C CYS A 78 -31.95 -3.99 -10.58
N ALA A 79 -33.22 -3.58 -10.50
CA ALA A 79 -33.83 -2.70 -11.50
C ALA A 79 -33.51 -1.21 -11.29
N PHE A 80 -33.15 -0.80 -10.06
CA PHE A 80 -32.98 0.63 -9.74
C PHE A 80 -31.56 1.17 -9.98
N GLU A 81 -30.50 0.37 -9.83
CA GLU A 81 -29.11 0.86 -9.98
C GLU A 81 -28.56 0.81 -11.42
N SER A 82 -29.15 0.02 -12.32
CA SER A 82 -28.71 -0.12 -13.71
C SER A 82 -29.11 1.06 -14.62
N SER A 83 -29.93 2.00 -14.12
CA SER A 83 -30.40 3.17 -14.86
C SER A 83 -29.40 4.35 -14.91
N LYS A 84 -28.31 4.32 -14.13
CA LYS A 84 -27.42 5.49 -13.95
C LYS A 84 -26.03 5.43 -14.57
N ILE A 85 -25.65 4.34 -15.26
CA ILE A 85 -24.29 4.22 -15.82
C ILE A 85 -24.35 3.69 -17.26
N ILE A 86 -24.68 4.58 -18.21
CA ILE A 86 -24.41 4.39 -19.63
C ILE A 86 -23.41 5.47 -20.05
N SER A 87 -22.12 5.13 -20.14
CA SER A 87 -21.14 6.01 -20.77
C SER A 87 -21.18 5.82 -22.29
N ARG A 88 -21.37 6.95 -23.00
CA ARG A 88 -21.37 7.05 -24.46
C ARG A 88 -20.06 6.50 -25.07
N ILE A 89 -20.18 5.60 -26.03
CA ILE A 89 -19.12 5.30 -27.02
C ILE A 89 -19.66 5.79 -28.39
N PRO A 90 -18.91 6.58 -29.17
CA PRO A 90 -19.32 6.98 -30.51
C PRO A 90 -19.20 5.78 -31.47
N GLY A 91 -20.27 5.46 -32.20
CA GLY A 91 -20.19 4.65 -33.42
C GLY A 91 -20.69 3.21 -33.39
N THR A 92 -21.43 2.74 -32.37
CA THR A 92 -22.07 1.42 -32.41
C THR A 92 -23.58 1.51 -32.23
N SER A 93 -24.32 0.85 -33.14
CA SER A 93 -25.77 0.74 -33.12
C SER A 93 -26.29 0.18 -31.79
N TRP A 94 -27.38 0.77 -31.32
CA TRP A 94 -28.12 0.47 -30.10
C TRP A 94 -28.24 -1.03 -29.81
N ILE A 95 -27.68 -1.49 -28.69
CA ILE A 95 -28.20 -2.66 -27.96
C ILE A 95 -28.93 -2.09 -26.75
N GLY A 96 -30.25 -1.98 -26.89
CA GLY A 96 -31.12 -1.34 -25.90
C GLY A 96 -31.20 -2.12 -24.58
N ILE A 97 -31.61 -1.40 -23.54
CA ILE A 97 -31.88 -1.81 -22.16
C ILE A 97 -32.73 -3.11 -22.04
N GLY A 98 -33.43 -3.52 -23.09
CA GLY A 98 -34.24 -4.75 -23.13
C GLY A 98 -33.46 -6.08 -23.10
N VAL A 99 -32.15 -6.11 -23.35
CA VAL A 99 -31.34 -7.34 -23.33
C VAL A 99 -30.94 -7.77 -21.90
N LEU A 100 -30.85 -6.82 -20.96
CA LEU A 100 -30.44 -7.11 -19.56
C LEU A 100 -31.47 -7.94 -18.78
N ASN A 101 -32.75 -7.86 -19.13
CA ASN A 101 -33.84 -8.59 -18.46
C ASN A 101 -34.30 -9.84 -19.25
N SER A 102 -33.55 -10.25 -20.27
CA SER A 102 -33.89 -11.40 -21.08
C SER A 102 -33.44 -12.71 -20.41
N PRO A 103 -34.25 -13.78 -20.45
CA PRO A 103 -33.91 -15.06 -19.81
C PRO A 103 -32.67 -15.71 -20.44
N ASN A 104 -31.87 -16.38 -19.61
CA ASN A 104 -30.69 -17.16 -19.96
C ASN A 104 -29.61 -16.42 -20.77
N VAL A 105 -29.46 -15.11 -20.51
CA VAL A 105 -28.38 -14.30 -21.08
C VAL A 105 -27.23 -14.22 -20.08
N CYS A 106 -26.02 -14.57 -20.54
CA CYS A 106 -24.79 -14.54 -19.76
C CYS A 106 -23.91 -13.36 -20.17
N ALA A 107 -23.22 -12.77 -19.19
CA ALA A 107 -22.29 -11.68 -19.41
C ALA A 107 -20.87 -12.21 -19.63
N VAL A 108 -20.22 -11.74 -20.69
CA VAL A 108 -18.83 -12.01 -21.01
C VAL A 108 -18.06 -10.71 -20.93
N LYS A 109 -17.15 -10.64 -19.97
CA LYS A 109 -16.26 -9.50 -19.80
C LYS A 109 -15.11 -9.61 -20.80
N GLU A 110 -15.02 -8.67 -21.71
CA GLU A 110 -13.93 -8.54 -22.68
C GLU A 110 -12.99 -7.41 -22.26
N VAL A 111 -11.69 -7.64 -22.41
CA VAL A 111 -10.65 -6.65 -22.10
C VAL A 111 -10.36 -5.82 -23.34
N MET A 112 -10.47 -4.49 -23.26
CA MET A 112 -10.21 -3.60 -24.41
C MET A 112 -8.79 -3.75 -24.92
N GLY A 113 -8.63 -3.82 -26.26
CA GLY A 113 -7.33 -4.01 -26.89
C GLY A 113 -6.71 -5.39 -26.67
N SER A 114 -7.44 -6.33 -26.07
CA SER A 114 -7.03 -7.72 -25.85
C SER A 114 -8.10 -8.68 -26.37
N ARG A 115 -7.72 -9.93 -26.60
CA ARG A 115 -8.66 -11.02 -26.93
C ARG A 115 -9.09 -11.81 -25.69
N LYS A 116 -8.63 -11.40 -24.49
CA LYS A 116 -8.99 -12.05 -23.23
C LYS A 116 -10.47 -11.84 -22.90
N ARG A 117 -11.11 -12.96 -22.56
CA ARG A 117 -12.52 -13.04 -22.17
C ARG A 117 -12.66 -13.73 -20.83
N TYR A 118 -13.54 -13.21 -19.98
CA TYR A 118 -13.92 -13.78 -18.69
C TYR A 118 -15.43 -14.01 -18.71
N TYR A 119 -15.83 -15.27 -18.62
CA TYR A 119 -17.24 -15.67 -18.61
C TYR A 119 -17.70 -15.68 -17.16
N SER A 120 -18.83 -15.04 -16.87
CA SER A 120 -19.41 -14.99 -15.53
C SER A 120 -20.91 -15.29 -15.58
N ASP A 121 -21.37 -16.13 -14.66
CA ASP A 121 -22.78 -16.50 -14.53
C ASP A 121 -23.61 -15.39 -13.85
N CYS A 122 -22.95 -14.42 -13.20
CA CYS A 122 -23.60 -13.35 -12.45
C CYS A 122 -23.63 -12.01 -13.22
N MET A 123 -24.81 -11.37 -13.25
CA MET A 123 -25.08 -10.13 -14.00
C MET A 123 -24.61 -8.84 -13.30
N THR A 124 -24.08 -8.91 -12.07
CA THR A 124 -23.67 -7.71 -11.32
C THR A 124 -22.32 -7.18 -11.83
N TYR A 125 -22.38 -6.33 -12.84
CA TYR A 125 -21.21 -5.65 -13.39
C TYR A 125 -20.70 -4.56 -12.45
N ARG A 126 -19.43 -4.66 -12.07
CA ARG A 126 -18.64 -3.48 -11.70
C ARG A 126 -17.50 -3.32 -12.72
N PRO A 127 -17.38 -2.17 -13.41
CA PRO A 127 -16.26 -1.91 -14.29
C PRO A 127 -14.95 -1.98 -13.49
N ARG A 128 -14.19 -3.06 -13.67
CA ARG A 128 -12.86 -3.24 -13.07
C ARG A 128 -11.86 -3.44 -14.19
N LYS A 129 -10.82 -2.63 -14.20
CA LYS A 129 -9.68 -2.82 -15.09
C LYS A 129 -9.07 -4.21 -14.88
N VAL A 130 -8.59 -4.83 -15.95
CA VAL A 130 -7.79 -6.05 -15.91
C VAL A 130 -6.42 -5.70 -16.47
N CYS A 131 -5.37 -5.85 -15.67
CA CYS A 131 -3.99 -5.49 -16.06
C CYS A 131 -3.91 -4.04 -16.59
N GLY A 132 -4.55 -3.11 -15.88
CA GLY A 132 -4.63 -1.69 -16.28
C GLY A 132 -5.57 -1.37 -17.45
N LYS A 133 -6.05 -2.37 -18.21
CA LYS A 133 -6.94 -2.19 -19.37
C LYS A 133 -8.41 -2.08 -18.96
N PRO A 134 -9.18 -1.15 -19.54
CA PRO A 134 -10.62 -1.10 -19.34
C PRO A 134 -11.29 -2.35 -19.92
N THR A 135 -12.47 -2.68 -19.39
CA THR A 135 -13.22 -3.87 -19.80
C THR A 135 -14.67 -3.51 -20.06
N PHE A 136 -15.27 -4.13 -21.08
CA PHE A 136 -16.69 -3.98 -21.40
C PHE A 136 -17.38 -5.35 -21.34
N ILE A 137 -18.70 -5.33 -21.24
CA ILE A 137 -19.49 -6.56 -21.27
C ILE A 137 -20.04 -6.76 -22.67
N ARG A 138 -19.98 -8.01 -23.13
CA ARG A 138 -20.84 -8.53 -24.19
C ARG A 138 -21.81 -9.55 -23.62
N TYR A 139 -23.01 -9.58 -24.16
CA TYR A 139 -24.04 -10.51 -23.77
C TYR A 139 -24.11 -11.65 -24.78
N HIS A 140 -24.18 -12.88 -24.28
CA HIS A 140 -24.30 -14.11 -25.06
C HIS A 140 -25.35 -15.01 -24.41
N CYS A 141 -25.85 -16.01 -25.13
CA CYS A 141 -26.63 -17.05 -24.48
C CYS A 141 -25.79 -17.80 -23.47
N CYS A 142 -26.38 -18.06 -22.30
CA CYS A 142 -25.80 -18.94 -21.31
C CYS A 142 -25.63 -20.35 -21.91
N THR A 143 -24.70 -21.10 -21.33
CA THR A 143 -24.44 -22.47 -21.75
C THR A 143 -25.72 -23.30 -21.75
N GLY A 144 -26.00 -24.01 -22.86
CA GLY A 144 -27.21 -24.82 -23.03
C GLY A 144 -28.42 -24.06 -23.58
N PHE A 145 -28.29 -22.77 -23.87
CA PHE A 145 -29.36 -21.97 -24.45
C PHE A 145 -28.97 -21.33 -25.77
N GLU A 146 -29.96 -21.06 -26.61
CA GLU A 146 -29.82 -20.43 -27.91
C GLU A 146 -30.94 -19.40 -28.17
N VAL A 147 -30.71 -18.55 -29.17
CA VAL A 147 -31.72 -17.60 -29.64
C VAL A 147 -32.72 -18.37 -30.49
N GLU A 148 -34.01 -18.25 -30.16
CA GLU A 148 -35.07 -18.87 -30.96
C GLU A 148 -35.33 -18.04 -32.23
N GLU A 149 -35.37 -18.67 -33.40
CA GLU A 149 -35.58 -17.98 -34.69
C GLU A 149 -36.88 -17.16 -34.72
N LYS A 150 -37.92 -17.64 -34.02
CA LYS A 150 -39.25 -17.00 -33.97
C LYS A 150 -39.35 -15.87 -32.94
N ASN A 151 -38.45 -15.82 -31.95
CA ASN A 151 -38.44 -14.78 -30.92
C ASN A 151 -37.00 -14.39 -30.55
N PRO A 152 -36.40 -13.41 -31.24
CA PRO A 152 -34.99 -13.05 -31.06
C PRO A 152 -34.69 -12.29 -29.76
N LYS A 153 -35.68 -12.10 -28.87
CA LYS A 153 -35.49 -11.42 -27.58
C LYS A 153 -34.98 -12.41 -26.53
N GLY A 154 -33.66 -12.48 -26.39
CA GLY A 154 -33.01 -13.31 -25.37
C GLY A 154 -32.70 -14.73 -25.83
N CYS A 155 -32.47 -15.62 -24.87
CA CYS A 155 -32.03 -17.00 -25.11
C CYS A 155 -33.07 -17.97 -24.53
N GLN A 156 -34.18 -18.11 -25.25
CA GLN A 156 -35.32 -18.92 -24.83
C GLN A 156 -35.24 -20.37 -25.34
N GLY A 157 -34.53 -20.59 -26.45
CA GLY A 157 -34.28 -21.93 -26.97
C GLY A 157 -33.33 -22.71 -26.06
N VAL A 158 -33.60 -24.00 -25.89
CA VAL A 158 -32.69 -24.92 -25.18
C VAL A 158 -31.92 -25.69 -26.23
N ALA A 159 -30.60 -25.49 -26.26
CA ALA A 159 -29.73 -26.20 -27.18
C ALA A 159 -29.67 -27.69 -26.78
N PRO A 160 -29.82 -28.64 -27.72
CA PRO A 160 -29.74 -30.05 -27.41
C PRO A 160 -28.34 -30.39 -26.87
N ILE A 161 -28.31 -31.19 -25.79
CA ILE A 161 -27.06 -31.70 -25.25
C ILE A 161 -26.59 -32.83 -26.17
N GLU A 162 -25.38 -32.70 -26.70
CA GLU A 162 -24.75 -33.70 -27.58
C GLU A 162 -23.49 -34.26 -26.94
N ASN A 163 -22.84 -35.24 -27.60
CA ASN A 163 -21.58 -35.79 -27.09
C ASN A 163 -20.44 -34.77 -27.13
N LEU A 164 -19.37 -35.02 -26.37
CA LEU A 164 -18.20 -34.13 -26.22
C LEU A 164 -17.58 -33.74 -27.57
N ALA A 165 -17.52 -34.68 -28.53
CA ALA A 165 -16.99 -34.43 -29.88
C ALA A 165 -17.82 -33.38 -30.66
N THR A 166 -19.13 -33.39 -30.48
CA THR A 166 -20.05 -32.46 -31.15
C THR A 166 -20.18 -31.14 -30.36
N THR A 167 -20.14 -31.18 -29.03
CA THR A 167 -19.96 -29.98 -28.19
C THR A 167 -18.70 -29.21 -28.59
N ALA A 168 -17.57 -29.87 -28.83
CA ALA A 168 -16.35 -29.23 -29.35
C ALA A 168 -16.54 -28.60 -30.74
N LYS A 169 -17.44 -29.13 -31.58
CA LYS A 169 -17.81 -28.55 -32.89
C LYS A 169 -18.58 -27.25 -32.69
N HIS A 170 -19.56 -27.22 -31.79
CA HIS A 170 -20.36 -26.03 -31.48
C HIS A 170 -19.54 -24.91 -30.84
N LEU A 171 -18.49 -25.28 -30.10
CA LEU A 171 -17.52 -24.34 -29.54
C LEU A 171 -16.45 -23.88 -30.54
N TYR A 172 -16.53 -24.31 -31.81
CA TYR A 172 -15.59 -23.98 -32.88
C TYR A 172 -14.13 -24.35 -32.60
N LEU A 173 -13.88 -25.42 -31.83
CA LEU A 173 -12.53 -25.91 -31.49
C LEU A 173 -11.93 -26.73 -32.65
N LYS A 174 -11.75 -26.10 -33.81
CA LYS A 174 -11.32 -26.73 -35.06
C LYS A 174 -10.01 -27.52 -34.91
N ASP A 175 -9.00 -26.93 -34.27
CA ASP A 175 -7.67 -27.56 -34.15
C ASP A 175 -7.71 -28.78 -33.24
N TYR A 176 -8.33 -28.65 -32.06
CA TYR A 176 -8.54 -29.77 -31.14
C TYR A 176 -9.28 -30.93 -31.83
N ARG A 177 -10.33 -30.62 -32.60
CA ARG A 177 -11.09 -31.61 -33.39
C ARG A 177 -10.24 -32.29 -34.45
N ASN A 178 -9.39 -31.55 -35.15
CA ASN A 178 -8.51 -32.11 -36.16
C ASN A 178 -7.51 -33.11 -35.55
N TYR A 179 -7.05 -32.85 -34.31
CA TYR A 179 -6.15 -33.75 -33.60
C TYR A 179 -6.87 -35.01 -33.09
N PHE A 180 -7.99 -34.88 -32.36
CA PHE A 180 -8.64 -36.07 -31.79
C PHE A 180 -9.27 -36.98 -32.85
N LYS A 181 -9.76 -36.45 -33.98
CA LYS A 181 -10.32 -37.28 -35.07
C LYS A 181 -9.29 -38.21 -35.71
N LYS A 182 -8.02 -37.84 -35.69
CA LYS A 182 -6.91 -38.69 -36.17
C LYS A 182 -6.60 -39.83 -35.19
N ASN A 183 -7.15 -39.78 -33.98
CA ASN A 183 -6.92 -40.76 -32.94
C ASN A 183 -8.21 -41.52 -32.61
N LYS A 184 -8.32 -42.77 -33.09
CA LYS A 184 -9.54 -43.59 -32.89
C LYS A 184 -9.93 -43.73 -31.41
N VAL A 185 -8.96 -43.92 -30.51
CA VAL A 185 -9.22 -44.12 -29.08
C VAL A 185 -9.81 -42.86 -28.43
N VAL A 186 -9.20 -41.70 -28.66
CA VAL A 186 -9.71 -40.43 -28.11
C VAL A 186 -11.02 -40.05 -28.78
N SER A 187 -11.13 -40.23 -30.10
CA SER A 187 -12.37 -39.96 -30.82
C SER A 187 -13.52 -40.79 -30.27
N ASP A 188 -13.31 -42.08 -30.02
CA ASP A 188 -14.33 -42.97 -29.48
C ASP A 188 -14.80 -42.54 -28.08
N ARG A 189 -13.87 -42.21 -27.17
CA ARG A 189 -14.18 -41.66 -25.83
C ARG A 189 -15.00 -40.38 -25.90
N LEU A 190 -14.74 -39.52 -26.90
CA LEU A 190 -15.46 -38.26 -27.06
C LEU A 190 -16.83 -38.44 -27.72
N THR A 191 -17.09 -39.55 -28.40
CA THR A 191 -18.37 -39.82 -29.09
C THR A 191 -19.29 -40.78 -28.35
N HIS A 192 -18.74 -41.76 -27.63
CA HIS A 192 -19.48 -42.89 -27.04
C HIS A 192 -19.11 -43.13 -25.58
N GLY A 193 -20.13 -43.46 -24.77
CA GLY A 193 -19.98 -44.02 -23.42
C GLY A 193 -19.25 -43.13 -22.40
N GLY A 194 -19.26 -43.57 -21.15
CA GLY A 194 -18.50 -42.94 -20.06
C GLY A 194 -18.99 -41.57 -19.62
N ALA A 195 -18.39 -41.09 -18.55
CA ALA A 195 -18.52 -39.71 -18.07
C ALA A 195 -17.12 -39.14 -18.01
N TYR A 196 -16.80 -38.19 -18.90
CA TYR A 196 -15.48 -37.59 -18.97
C TYR A 196 -15.53 -36.08 -18.73
N THR A 197 -14.46 -35.55 -18.14
CA THR A 197 -14.18 -34.11 -18.13
C THR A 197 -13.04 -33.83 -19.10
N VAL A 198 -13.26 -32.93 -20.04
CA VAL A 198 -12.30 -32.60 -21.10
C VAL A 198 -11.86 -31.15 -20.97
N PHE A 199 -10.56 -30.93 -20.76
CA PHE A 199 -9.96 -29.60 -20.79
C PHE A 199 -9.45 -29.30 -22.20
N ALA A 200 -10.33 -28.85 -23.10
CA ALA A 200 -10.01 -28.67 -24.50
C ALA A 200 -9.31 -27.32 -24.77
N PRO A 201 -8.09 -27.28 -25.35
CA PRO A 201 -7.42 -26.02 -25.66
C PRO A 201 -8.13 -25.24 -26.75
N GLU A 202 -8.13 -23.91 -26.64
CA GLU A 202 -8.62 -23.05 -27.72
C GLU A 202 -7.71 -23.15 -28.98
N ASN A 203 -8.24 -22.79 -30.15
CA ASN A 203 -7.46 -22.87 -31.40
C ASN A 203 -6.15 -22.06 -31.34
N LYS A 204 -6.17 -20.90 -30.68
CA LYS A 204 -4.96 -20.07 -30.52
C LYS A 204 -3.88 -20.77 -29.68
N ALA A 205 -4.28 -21.60 -28.72
CA ALA A 205 -3.35 -22.35 -27.89
C ALA A 205 -2.39 -23.20 -28.74
N PHE A 206 -2.90 -23.87 -29.78
CA PHE A 206 -2.08 -24.69 -30.69
C PHE A 206 -1.14 -23.87 -31.59
N ASN A 207 -1.53 -22.65 -31.96
CA ASN A 207 -0.69 -21.77 -32.77
C ASN A 207 0.47 -21.16 -31.97
N ASN A 208 0.31 -21.05 -30.66
CA ASN A 208 1.32 -20.54 -29.74
C ASN A 208 2.28 -21.62 -29.22
N LEU A 209 2.08 -22.90 -29.58
CA LEU A 209 2.95 -23.98 -29.15
C LEU A 209 4.31 -23.92 -29.88
N PRO A 210 5.42 -24.23 -29.18
CA PRO A 210 6.70 -24.48 -29.83
C PRO A 210 6.56 -25.55 -30.92
N GLN A 211 7.32 -25.42 -32.01
CA GLN A 211 7.19 -26.31 -33.17
C GLN A 211 7.37 -27.79 -32.79
N ASN A 212 8.28 -28.09 -31.87
CA ASN A 212 8.50 -29.44 -31.34
C ASN A 212 7.27 -29.98 -30.57
N THR A 213 6.61 -29.18 -29.75
CA THR A 213 5.37 -29.63 -29.08
C THR A 213 4.23 -29.77 -30.08
N ARG A 214 4.09 -28.83 -31.02
CA ARG A 214 3.03 -28.86 -32.02
C ARG A 214 3.12 -30.10 -32.93
N SER A 215 4.34 -30.55 -33.26
CA SER A 215 4.55 -31.76 -34.05
C SER A 215 4.11 -33.03 -33.29
N LYS A 216 4.28 -33.08 -31.95
CA LYS A 216 3.77 -34.19 -31.12
C LYS A 216 2.25 -34.35 -31.21
N PHE A 217 1.49 -33.25 -31.23
CA PHE A 217 0.04 -33.31 -31.47
C PHE A 217 -0.32 -33.83 -32.88
N GLY A 218 0.57 -33.67 -33.87
CA GLY A 218 0.40 -34.22 -35.21
C GLY A 218 0.73 -35.71 -35.34
N ALA A 219 1.48 -36.28 -34.40
CA ALA A 219 1.99 -37.66 -34.47
C ALA A 219 1.04 -38.66 -33.79
N LYS A 220 0.81 -39.84 -34.38
CA LYS A 220 -0.22 -40.82 -33.94
C LYS A 220 -0.16 -41.16 -32.43
N SER A 221 1.00 -41.63 -31.95
CA SER A 221 1.17 -42.07 -30.55
C SER A 221 1.28 -40.88 -29.57
N PRO A 222 2.17 -39.89 -29.79
CA PRO A 222 2.27 -38.74 -28.89
C PRO A 222 0.96 -37.93 -28.79
N ALA A 223 0.20 -37.78 -29.88
CA ALA A 223 -1.10 -37.12 -29.84
C ALA A 223 -2.12 -37.86 -28.99
N LYS A 224 -2.14 -39.21 -29.03
CA LYS A 224 -3.01 -40.03 -28.15
C LYS A 224 -2.79 -39.65 -26.69
N ASN A 225 -1.51 -39.59 -26.32
CA ASN A 225 -1.06 -39.37 -24.96
C ASN A 225 -1.37 -37.95 -24.49
N LEU A 226 -1.00 -36.94 -25.29
CA LEU A 226 -1.29 -35.55 -24.99
C LEU A 226 -2.79 -35.29 -24.90
N LEU A 227 -3.59 -35.79 -25.85
CA LEU A 227 -5.05 -35.62 -25.80
C LEU A 227 -5.68 -36.34 -24.60
N SER A 228 -5.20 -37.53 -24.26
CA SER A 228 -5.69 -38.26 -23.08
C SER A 228 -5.28 -37.58 -21.77
N TYR A 229 -4.15 -36.86 -21.75
CA TYR A 229 -3.73 -36.05 -20.61
C TYR A 229 -4.67 -34.87 -20.36
N HIS A 230 -5.39 -34.38 -21.37
CA HIS A 230 -6.40 -33.32 -21.21
C HIS A 230 -7.76 -33.86 -20.74
N MET A 231 -7.85 -35.13 -20.34
CA MET A 231 -9.10 -35.79 -19.98
C MET A 231 -8.98 -36.48 -18.61
N THR A 232 -10.06 -36.46 -17.84
CA THR A 232 -10.23 -37.22 -16.59
C THR A 232 -11.59 -37.93 -16.57
N GLU A 233 -11.70 -39.02 -15.83
CA GLU A 233 -12.98 -39.71 -15.61
C GLU A 233 -13.84 -38.95 -14.59
N GLY A 234 -15.15 -38.91 -14.81
CA GLY A 234 -16.11 -38.15 -14.02
C GLY A 234 -16.52 -36.83 -14.66
N ARG A 235 -17.56 -36.20 -14.07
CA ARG A 235 -18.06 -34.88 -14.46
C ARG A 235 -17.66 -33.88 -13.39
N TYR A 236 -16.63 -33.09 -13.65
CA TYR A 236 -16.18 -32.03 -12.75
C TYR A 236 -16.60 -30.67 -13.31
N TYR A 237 -17.51 -30.00 -12.62
CA TYR A 237 -17.83 -28.61 -12.84
C TYR A 237 -16.77 -27.72 -12.18
N THR A 238 -16.69 -26.44 -12.55
CA THR A 238 -15.75 -25.51 -11.91
C THR A 238 -15.92 -25.37 -10.41
N ASN A 239 -17.10 -25.71 -9.87
CA ASN A 239 -17.32 -25.72 -8.41
C ASN A 239 -16.64 -26.92 -7.72
N ASP A 240 -16.47 -28.03 -8.44
CA ASP A 240 -15.77 -29.24 -7.98
C ASP A 240 -14.26 -29.11 -8.12
N LEU A 241 -13.80 -28.16 -8.95
CA LEU A 241 -12.39 -27.84 -9.18
C LEU A 241 -11.86 -26.94 -8.05
N LEU A 242 -11.39 -27.58 -6.98
CA LEU A 242 -10.87 -26.92 -5.79
C LEU A 242 -9.41 -26.44 -5.95
N ASN A 243 -8.97 -25.57 -5.03
CA ASN A 243 -7.60 -25.10 -5.00
C ASN A 243 -6.63 -26.23 -4.58
N ASP A 244 -5.46 -26.28 -5.23
CA ASP A 244 -4.42 -27.32 -5.05
C ASP A 244 -4.92 -28.77 -5.26
N MET A 245 -5.98 -28.96 -6.04
CA MET A 245 -6.52 -30.28 -6.35
C MET A 245 -5.67 -30.97 -7.44
N GLU A 246 -5.37 -32.25 -7.25
CA GLU A 246 -4.80 -33.11 -8.30
C GLU A 246 -5.88 -34.00 -8.92
N LEU A 247 -6.04 -33.92 -10.24
CA LEU A 247 -6.97 -34.77 -10.99
C LEU A 247 -6.21 -35.88 -11.72
N PRO A 248 -6.60 -37.16 -11.58
CA PRO A 248 -6.02 -38.24 -12.37
C PRO A 248 -6.40 -38.05 -13.84
N THR A 249 -5.49 -38.34 -14.76
CA THR A 249 -5.77 -38.23 -16.20
C THR A 249 -5.96 -39.59 -16.86
N LEU A 250 -6.52 -39.60 -18.07
CA LEU A 250 -6.59 -40.81 -18.90
C LEU A 250 -5.26 -41.16 -19.59
N TYR A 251 -4.18 -40.45 -19.23
CA TYR A 251 -2.84 -40.74 -19.71
C TYR A 251 -2.27 -41.98 -19.01
N ALA A 252 -1.61 -42.84 -19.77
CA ALA A 252 -1.20 -44.18 -19.31
C ALA A 252 -0.21 -44.19 -18.14
N ASN A 253 0.51 -43.09 -17.87
CA ASN A 253 1.55 -43.04 -16.83
C ASN A 253 1.05 -42.43 -15.50
N ASN A 254 -0.25 -42.43 -15.23
CA ASN A 254 -0.85 -41.88 -14.00
C ASN A 254 -0.45 -40.42 -13.69
N ALA A 255 -0.12 -39.63 -14.72
CA ALA A 255 0.14 -38.21 -14.52
C ALA A 255 -1.15 -37.50 -14.09
N THR A 256 -1.03 -36.52 -13.19
CA THR A 256 -2.15 -35.74 -12.70
C THR A 256 -2.18 -34.35 -13.36
N ILE A 257 -3.36 -33.74 -13.41
CA ILE A 257 -3.55 -32.32 -13.70
C ILE A 257 -3.60 -31.59 -12.37
N LYS A 258 -2.82 -30.52 -12.24
CA LYS A 258 -2.87 -29.61 -11.10
C LYS A 258 -3.93 -28.55 -11.32
N VAL A 259 -4.89 -28.44 -10.41
CA VAL A 259 -6.01 -27.51 -10.46
C VAL A 259 -5.83 -26.47 -9.36
N ASN A 260 -6.01 -25.19 -9.72
CA ASN A 260 -6.05 -24.10 -8.75
C ASN A 260 -7.30 -23.24 -8.95
N ARG A 261 -7.94 -22.87 -7.85
CA ARG A 261 -9.09 -21.97 -7.81
C ARG A 261 -8.76 -20.78 -6.93
N TYR A 262 -8.75 -19.61 -7.54
CA TYR A 262 -8.37 -18.36 -6.89
C TYR A 262 -9.58 -17.62 -6.33
N SER A 263 -9.37 -16.78 -5.32
CA SER A 263 -10.43 -16.00 -4.65
C SER A 263 -11.17 -15.03 -5.59
N ASN A 264 -10.54 -14.66 -6.72
CA ASN A 264 -11.16 -13.84 -7.76
C ASN A 264 -12.01 -14.64 -8.76
N GLY A 265 -12.19 -15.95 -8.54
CA GLY A 265 -12.99 -16.85 -9.37
C GLY A 265 -12.26 -17.44 -10.58
N VAL A 266 -11.00 -17.06 -10.82
CA VAL A 266 -10.20 -17.70 -11.87
C VAL A 266 -9.92 -19.15 -11.48
N VAL A 267 -10.12 -20.07 -12.41
CA VAL A 267 -9.75 -21.48 -12.28
C VAL A 267 -8.71 -21.81 -13.35
N THR A 268 -7.66 -22.50 -12.95
CA THR A 268 -6.57 -22.93 -13.85
C THR A 268 -6.29 -24.42 -13.72
N VAL A 269 -5.92 -25.05 -14.84
CA VAL A 269 -5.42 -26.42 -14.92
C VAL A 269 -4.01 -26.39 -15.48
N ASN A 270 -3.00 -26.84 -14.72
CA ASN A 270 -1.57 -26.63 -15.02
C ASN A 270 -1.26 -25.19 -15.45
N CYS A 271 -1.78 -24.20 -14.73
CA CYS A 271 -1.70 -22.77 -15.07
C CYS A 271 -2.30 -22.37 -16.44
N ALA A 272 -3.02 -23.26 -17.13
CA ALA A 272 -3.91 -22.91 -18.22
C ALA A 272 -5.28 -22.51 -17.66
N ARG A 273 -5.63 -21.24 -17.80
CA ARG A 273 -6.93 -20.73 -17.34
C ARG A 273 -8.08 -21.37 -18.12
N ILE A 274 -9.14 -21.73 -17.40
CA ILE A 274 -10.43 -22.09 -18.00
C ILE A 274 -11.09 -20.82 -18.53
N ILE A 275 -11.22 -20.72 -19.85
CA ILE A 275 -11.85 -19.61 -20.55
C ILE A 275 -13.36 -19.80 -20.55
N ARG A 276 -13.84 -20.93 -21.09
CA ARG A 276 -15.27 -21.27 -21.13
C ARG A 276 -15.52 -22.49 -20.26
N PRO A 277 -16.07 -22.29 -19.06
CA PRO A 277 -16.33 -23.40 -18.16
C PRO A 277 -17.63 -24.13 -18.50
N ASN A 278 -17.76 -25.33 -17.94
CA ASN A 278 -19.03 -26.02 -17.71
C ASN A 278 -19.87 -26.29 -18.97
N GLN A 279 -19.29 -26.76 -20.07
CA GLN A 279 -20.05 -27.09 -21.29
C GLN A 279 -20.57 -28.54 -21.20
N PRO A 280 -21.87 -28.77 -20.92
CA PRO A 280 -22.39 -30.10 -20.71
C PRO A 280 -22.42 -30.89 -22.02
N ALA A 281 -22.22 -32.19 -21.90
CA ALA A 281 -22.33 -33.16 -22.98
C ALA A 281 -23.04 -34.43 -22.50
N THR A 282 -23.59 -35.23 -23.42
CA THR A 282 -24.30 -36.47 -23.08
C THR A 282 -23.39 -37.46 -22.35
N ASN A 283 -22.12 -37.50 -22.73
CA ASN A 283 -21.06 -38.35 -22.17
C ASN A 283 -20.02 -37.58 -21.33
N GLY A 284 -20.33 -36.38 -20.82
CA GLY A 284 -19.37 -35.66 -19.99
C GLY A 284 -19.57 -34.15 -19.84
N ILE A 285 -18.45 -33.46 -19.58
CA ILE A 285 -18.36 -32.00 -19.53
C ILE A 285 -17.08 -31.53 -20.21
N LEU A 286 -17.15 -30.40 -20.91
CA LEU A 286 -16.02 -29.80 -21.61
C LEU A 286 -15.73 -28.40 -21.04
N HIS A 287 -14.47 -28.14 -20.76
CA HIS A 287 -13.95 -26.83 -20.36
C HIS A 287 -12.97 -26.36 -21.43
N VAL A 288 -13.16 -25.16 -21.96
CA VAL A 288 -12.20 -24.59 -22.91
C VAL A 288 -11.08 -23.91 -22.14
N ILE A 289 -9.82 -24.26 -22.42
CA ILE A 289 -8.65 -23.73 -21.72
C ILE A 289 -7.76 -22.87 -22.63
N GLU A 290 -7.03 -21.93 -22.02
CA GLU A 290 -6.21 -20.92 -22.70
C GLU A 290 -4.92 -21.47 -23.33
N LYS A 291 -4.36 -22.54 -22.77
CA LYS A 291 -3.10 -23.15 -23.21
C LYS A 291 -3.30 -24.66 -23.36
N ALA A 292 -2.59 -25.29 -24.27
CA ALA A 292 -2.49 -26.75 -24.26
C ALA A 292 -1.55 -27.15 -23.12
N ILE A 293 -1.97 -28.14 -22.34
CA ILE A 293 -1.24 -28.59 -21.15
C ILE A 293 -0.38 -29.82 -21.48
N GLU A 294 0.80 -29.88 -20.90
CA GLU A 294 1.71 -31.01 -21.04
C GLU A 294 1.78 -31.81 -19.73
N PRO A 295 2.00 -33.14 -19.79
CA PRO A 295 2.20 -33.97 -18.61
C PRO A 295 3.29 -33.41 -17.71
N ILE A 296 2.95 -33.16 -16.46
CA ILE A 296 3.94 -32.91 -15.41
C ILE A 296 4.52 -34.28 -15.04
N ASP A 297 5.73 -34.54 -15.51
CA ASP A 297 6.43 -35.76 -15.16
C ASP A 297 6.87 -35.68 -13.69
N LYS A 298 6.27 -36.50 -12.83
CA LYS A 298 6.62 -36.57 -11.40
C LYS A 298 8.08 -37.03 -11.20
N SER A 299 8.70 -37.67 -12.19
CA SER A 299 10.12 -38.04 -12.18
C SER A 299 11.06 -36.88 -12.56
N VAL A 300 10.55 -35.84 -13.24
CA VAL A 300 11.29 -34.61 -13.57
C VAL A 300 11.31 -33.64 -12.37
N GLY A 301 10.66 -34.03 -11.28
CA GLY A 301 10.86 -33.49 -9.94
C GLY A 301 10.09 -32.21 -9.63
N SER A 302 10.34 -31.71 -8.43
CA SER A 302 9.66 -30.60 -7.78
C SER A 302 10.09 -29.26 -8.41
N VAL A 303 9.56 -28.15 -7.91
CA VAL A 303 10.08 -26.83 -8.26
C VAL A 303 11.60 -26.75 -8.04
N MET A 304 12.14 -27.46 -7.05
CA MET A 304 13.59 -27.49 -6.82
C MET A 304 14.34 -28.23 -7.92
N GLU A 305 13.92 -29.44 -8.33
CA GLU A 305 14.59 -30.16 -9.41
C GLU A 305 14.56 -29.34 -10.71
N LYS A 306 13.43 -28.72 -11.02
CA LYS A 306 13.34 -27.84 -12.20
C LYS A 306 14.32 -26.68 -12.12
N VAL A 307 14.42 -26.00 -10.98
CA VAL A 307 15.39 -24.91 -10.79
C VAL A 307 16.83 -25.41 -10.92
N LEU A 308 17.16 -26.56 -10.33
CA LEU A 308 18.52 -27.12 -10.33
C LEU A 308 19.02 -27.55 -11.71
N PHE A 309 18.11 -27.94 -12.61
CA PHE A 309 18.46 -28.36 -13.98
C PHE A 309 18.24 -27.27 -15.03
N ASP A 310 17.84 -26.06 -14.62
CA ASP A 310 17.64 -24.95 -15.54
C ASP A 310 18.98 -24.27 -15.88
N PRO A 311 19.38 -24.23 -17.17
CA PRO A 311 20.66 -23.66 -17.57
C PRO A 311 20.76 -22.14 -17.37
N ASP A 312 19.64 -21.43 -17.21
CA ASP A 312 19.61 -19.97 -17.05
C ASP A 312 19.66 -19.52 -15.57
N LEU A 313 19.67 -20.47 -14.62
CA LEU A 313 19.56 -20.24 -13.17
C LEU A 313 20.81 -20.67 -12.38
N GLY A 314 21.97 -20.82 -13.02
CA GLY A 314 23.20 -21.31 -12.40
C GLY A 314 23.64 -20.55 -11.13
N GLU A 315 23.56 -19.22 -11.14
CA GLU A 315 23.90 -18.37 -9.98
C GLU A 315 22.88 -18.54 -8.84
N PHE A 316 21.59 -18.65 -9.19
CA PHE A 316 20.54 -18.92 -8.22
C PHE A 316 20.71 -20.29 -7.57
N VAL A 317 21.09 -21.29 -8.36
CA VAL A 317 21.40 -22.65 -7.89
C VAL A 317 22.61 -22.64 -6.96
N THR A 318 23.69 -21.94 -7.31
CA THR A 318 24.86 -21.77 -6.42
C THR A 318 24.43 -21.16 -5.08
N ALA A 319 23.64 -20.09 -5.10
CA ALA A 319 23.13 -19.47 -3.89
C ALA A 319 22.24 -20.41 -3.06
N LEU A 320 21.37 -21.20 -3.71
CA LEU A 320 20.55 -22.21 -3.04
C LEU A 320 21.40 -23.25 -2.31
N VAL A 321 22.50 -23.73 -2.93
CA VAL A 321 23.42 -24.73 -2.36
C VAL A 321 24.20 -24.19 -1.15
N LEU A 322 24.43 -22.88 -1.05
CA LEU A 322 25.04 -22.26 0.15
C LEU A 322 24.13 -22.32 1.38
N THR A 323 22.86 -22.69 1.20
CA THR A 323 21.84 -22.75 2.26
C THR A 323 21.18 -24.12 2.31
N ASP A 324 20.47 -24.44 3.40
CA ASP A 324 19.66 -25.68 3.47
C ASP A 324 18.26 -25.52 2.85
N LEU A 325 18.01 -24.41 2.13
CA LEU A 325 16.68 -24.06 1.62
C LEU A 325 16.20 -25.05 0.54
N ALA A 326 17.10 -25.56 -0.29
CA ALA A 326 16.75 -26.54 -1.31
C ALA A 326 16.19 -27.84 -0.69
N ASN A 327 16.81 -28.32 0.40
CA ASN A 327 16.33 -29.50 1.11
C ASN A 327 15.00 -29.24 1.82
N HIS A 328 14.85 -28.06 2.44
CA HIS A 328 13.59 -27.65 3.06
C HIS A 328 12.41 -27.66 2.07
N LEU A 329 12.62 -27.11 0.87
CA LEU A 329 11.57 -27.04 -0.15
C LEU A 329 11.26 -28.40 -0.80
N ARG A 330 12.23 -29.31 -0.84
CA ARG A 330 12.02 -30.72 -1.27
C ARG A 330 11.21 -31.53 -0.26
N GLY A 331 11.49 -31.35 1.03
CA GLY A 331 10.85 -32.08 2.12
C GLY A 331 9.42 -31.63 2.42
N SER A 332 8.98 -30.51 1.86
CA SER A 332 7.67 -29.94 2.11
C SER A 332 6.60 -30.47 1.14
N THR A 333 5.41 -30.73 1.67
CA THR A 333 4.21 -31.10 0.90
C THR A 333 3.45 -29.88 0.35
N GLY A 334 3.89 -28.67 0.69
CA GLY A 334 3.25 -27.42 0.28
C GLY A 334 3.47 -27.06 -1.19
N ALA A 335 2.54 -26.27 -1.73
CA ALA A 335 2.67 -25.70 -3.07
C ALA A 335 3.45 -24.38 -3.04
N TYR A 336 4.38 -24.16 -3.96
CA TYR A 336 5.23 -22.96 -3.98
C TYR A 336 5.09 -22.13 -5.26
N THR A 337 5.42 -20.85 -5.17
CA THR A 337 5.76 -20.00 -6.32
C THR A 337 7.17 -19.49 -6.14
N ILE A 338 8.03 -19.71 -7.13
CA ILE A 338 9.41 -19.21 -7.13
C ILE A 338 9.56 -18.17 -8.22
N PHE A 339 9.90 -16.95 -7.84
CA PHE A 339 10.38 -15.93 -8.77
C PHE A 339 11.87 -16.13 -8.96
N ALA A 340 12.28 -16.99 -9.89
CA ALA A 340 13.67 -17.40 -10.06
C ALA A 340 14.49 -16.31 -10.79
N PRO A 341 15.45 -15.65 -10.14
CA PRO A 341 16.35 -14.71 -10.80
C PRO A 341 17.30 -15.46 -11.73
N THR A 342 17.32 -15.05 -13.00
CA THR A 342 18.27 -15.55 -14.01
C THR A 342 19.70 -15.13 -13.70
N ASP A 343 20.69 -15.78 -14.32
CA ASP A 343 22.10 -15.39 -14.17
C ASP A 343 22.35 -13.94 -14.60
N GLU A 344 21.57 -13.43 -15.55
CA GLU A 344 21.59 -12.02 -15.95
C GLU A 344 21.14 -11.10 -14.79
N ALA A 345 20.15 -11.52 -14.01
CA ALA A 345 19.69 -10.78 -12.83
C ALA A 345 20.80 -10.63 -11.77
N PHE A 346 21.61 -11.68 -11.55
CA PHE A 346 22.77 -11.63 -10.66
C PHE A 346 23.89 -10.74 -11.22
N ARG A 347 24.22 -10.87 -12.52
CA ARG A 347 25.25 -10.04 -13.16
C ARG A 347 24.92 -8.54 -13.12
N ASN A 348 23.65 -8.19 -13.25
CA ASN A 348 23.17 -6.82 -13.23
C ASN A 348 22.98 -6.25 -11.81
N ALA A 349 23.02 -7.08 -10.77
CA ALA A 349 22.89 -6.62 -9.40
C ALA A 349 24.14 -5.84 -8.96
N PRO A 350 24.02 -4.87 -8.03
CA PRO A 350 25.17 -4.13 -7.53
C PRO A 350 26.24 -5.07 -6.92
N LYS A 351 27.48 -4.96 -7.39
CA LYS A 351 28.57 -5.87 -7.00
C LYS A 351 28.84 -5.86 -5.49
N HIS A 352 28.75 -4.69 -4.85
CA HIS A 352 28.95 -4.56 -3.40
C HIS A 352 27.87 -5.33 -2.61
N LEU A 353 26.63 -5.29 -3.09
CA LEU A 353 25.52 -6.05 -2.51
C LEU A 353 25.77 -7.55 -2.65
N ILE A 354 26.06 -8.03 -3.87
CA ILE A 354 26.27 -9.46 -4.14
C ILE A 354 27.44 -10.00 -3.31
N ASN A 355 28.59 -9.30 -3.30
CA ASN A 355 29.75 -9.71 -2.52
C ASN A 355 29.44 -9.80 -1.02
N ARG A 356 28.67 -8.86 -0.47
CA ARG A 356 28.29 -8.91 0.95
C ARG A 356 27.34 -10.06 1.22
N VAL A 357 26.31 -10.22 0.39
CA VAL A 357 25.26 -11.22 0.62
C VAL A 357 25.82 -12.63 0.48
N LEU A 358 26.57 -12.93 -0.57
CA LEU A 358 27.12 -14.27 -0.81
C LEU A 358 28.18 -14.71 0.23
N ASN A 359 28.74 -13.77 1.00
CA ASN A 359 29.66 -14.07 2.10
C ASN A 359 28.97 -14.27 3.46
N ASP A 360 27.64 -14.12 3.54
CA ASP A 360 26.85 -14.37 4.75
C ASP A 360 25.64 -15.25 4.45
N ASN A 361 25.73 -16.53 4.85
CA ASN A 361 24.67 -17.51 4.62
C ASN A 361 23.29 -17.06 5.14
N LYS A 362 23.22 -16.25 6.22
CA LYS A 362 21.95 -15.73 6.72
C LYS A 362 21.35 -14.69 5.78
N LEU A 363 22.18 -13.86 5.15
CA LEU A 363 21.73 -12.90 4.14
C LEU A 363 21.32 -13.61 2.85
N VAL A 364 22.06 -14.63 2.42
CA VAL A 364 21.68 -15.48 1.28
C VAL A 364 20.31 -16.10 1.53
N GLU A 365 20.09 -16.71 2.69
CA GLU A 365 18.81 -17.35 3.02
C GLU A 365 17.63 -16.37 2.99
N LYS A 366 17.80 -15.17 3.57
CA LYS A 366 16.77 -14.10 3.50
C LYS A 366 16.49 -13.67 2.06
N LEU A 367 17.54 -13.46 1.27
CA LEU A 367 17.43 -13.10 -0.15
C LEU A 367 16.63 -14.16 -0.92
N LEU A 368 16.98 -15.43 -0.76
CA LEU A 368 16.32 -16.54 -1.46
C LEU A 368 14.86 -16.70 -1.01
N LYS A 369 14.58 -16.65 0.29
CA LYS A 369 13.22 -16.73 0.84
C LYS A 369 12.31 -15.60 0.34
N TYR A 370 12.86 -14.42 0.05
CA TYR A 370 12.09 -13.30 -0.51
C TYR A 370 11.63 -13.55 -1.96
N HIS A 371 12.24 -14.49 -2.67
CA HIS A 371 11.81 -14.89 -4.01
C HIS A 371 10.72 -15.97 -4.00
N ILE A 372 10.27 -16.44 -2.83
CA ILE A 372 9.41 -17.62 -2.70
C ILE A 372 8.12 -17.29 -1.95
N LEU A 373 7.00 -17.73 -2.52
CA LEU A 373 5.68 -17.72 -1.88
C LEU A 373 5.27 -19.13 -1.49
N ASP A 374 4.55 -19.24 -0.38
CA ASP A 374 3.99 -20.48 0.20
C ASP A 374 2.70 -21.00 -0.49
N ARG A 375 2.52 -20.64 -1.77
CA ARG A 375 1.33 -20.99 -2.55
C ARG A 375 1.63 -20.96 -4.05
N SER A 376 0.84 -21.68 -4.85
CA SER A 376 0.97 -21.72 -6.31
C SER A 376 0.17 -20.61 -7.02
N ILE A 377 0.85 -19.57 -7.52
CA ILE A 377 0.25 -18.44 -8.24
C ILE A 377 0.60 -18.52 -9.72
N CYS A 378 -0.38 -18.91 -10.54
CA CYS A 378 -0.26 -18.84 -12.00
C CYS A 378 -0.42 -17.39 -12.47
N SER A 379 0.26 -17.02 -13.56
CA SER A 379 0.21 -15.67 -14.14
C SER A 379 -1.22 -15.23 -14.47
N SER A 380 -2.05 -16.15 -14.97
CA SER A 380 -3.45 -15.88 -15.35
C SER A 380 -4.37 -15.60 -14.15
N ALA A 381 -3.93 -15.91 -12.93
CA ALA A 381 -4.67 -15.61 -11.71
C ALA A 381 -4.55 -14.14 -11.30
N VAL A 382 -3.48 -13.46 -11.73
CA VAL A 382 -3.22 -12.06 -11.38
C VAL A 382 -3.94 -11.16 -12.38
N LEU A 383 -5.03 -10.54 -11.95
CA LEU A 383 -5.85 -9.63 -12.77
C LEU A 383 -5.59 -8.15 -12.50
N GLY A 384 -4.77 -7.85 -11.50
CA GLY A 384 -4.41 -6.50 -11.03
C GLY A 384 -3.53 -6.60 -9.79
N PRO A 385 -3.23 -5.47 -9.12
CA PRO A 385 -2.34 -5.44 -7.96
C PRO A 385 -2.86 -6.29 -6.81
N ILE A 386 -2.03 -7.21 -6.32
CA ILE A 386 -2.24 -8.01 -5.13
C ILE A 386 -0.95 -8.05 -4.32
N THR A 387 -1.06 -8.12 -3.00
CA THR A 387 0.10 -8.17 -2.12
C THR A 387 0.15 -9.51 -1.41
N LEU A 388 1.27 -10.22 -1.50
CA LEU A 388 1.46 -11.55 -0.93
C LEU A 388 2.72 -11.58 -0.05
N THR A 389 2.65 -12.30 1.07
CA THR A 389 3.78 -12.47 1.99
C THR A 389 4.72 -13.56 1.46
N THR A 390 6.02 -13.30 1.49
CA THR A 390 7.07 -14.26 1.10
C THR A 390 7.48 -15.14 2.27
N LEU A 391 8.28 -16.18 2.01
CA LEU A 391 8.90 -16.98 3.07
C LEU A 391 9.88 -16.19 3.95
N GLU A 392 10.36 -15.02 3.50
CA GLU A 392 11.20 -14.13 4.31
C GLU A 392 10.37 -13.30 5.29
N GLY A 393 9.08 -13.09 5.00
CA GLY A 393 8.13 -12.32 5.81
C GLY A 393 7.76 -10.97 5.21
N GLN A 394 8.63 -10.36 4.40
CA GLN A 394 8.27 -9.17 3.63
C GLN A 394 7.29 -9.52 2.49
N LYS A 395 6.55 -8.50 2.06
CA LYS A 395 5.51 -8.63 1.05
C LYS A 395 6.06 -8.34 -0.35
N LEU A 396 5.56 -9.08 -1.34
CA LEU A 396 5.70 -8.78 -2.77
C LEU A 396 4.39 -8.18 -3.29
N ASN A 397 4.51 -7.20 -4.18
CA ASN A 397 3.40 -6.69 -4.96
C ASN A 397 3.37 -7.39 -6.32
N LEU A 398 2.41 -8.28 -6.54
CA LEU A 398 2.20 -8.92 -7.83
C LEU A 398 1.16 -8.13 -8.60
N SER A 399 1.37 -7.92 -9.89
CA SER A 399 0.40 -7.30 -10.78
C SER A 399 0.55 -7.86 -12.20
N CYS A 400 -0.12 -7.24 -13.16
CA CYS A 400 0.10 -7.52 -14.56
C CYS A 400 0.14 -6.21 -15.35
N ASP A 401 1.08 -6.14 -16.31
CA ASP A 401 1.28 -4.95 -17.13
C ASP A 401 0.25 -4.83 -18.27
N ILE A 402 0.32 -3.73 -19.01
CA ILE A 402 -0.54 -3.49 -20.18
C ILE A 402 -0.31 -4.49 -21.32
N HIS A 403 0.73 -5.33 -21.26
CA HIS A 403 1.00 -6.41 -22.20
C HIS A 403 0.58 -7.77 -21.65
N ASP A 404 -0.22 -7.79 -20.58
CA ASP A 404 -0.71 -9.00 -19.94
C ASP A 404 0.40 -9.88 -19.32
N ARG A 405 1.60 -9.33 -19.08
CA ARG A 405 2.72 -10.02 -18.42
C ARG A 405 2.61 -9.86 -16.91
N LEU A 406 2.87 -10.94 -16.18
CA LEU A 406 3.00 -10.92 -14.72
C LEU A 406 4.14 -9.97 -14.32
N THR A 407 3.91 -9.15 -13.32
CA THR A 407 4.94 -8.30 -12.70
C THR A 407 5.05 -8.60 -11.21
N VAL A 408 6.25 -8.49 -10.67
CA VAL A 408 6.57 -8.63 -9.24
C VAL A 408 7.37 -7.41 -8.80
N ASN A 409 6.86 -6.64 -7.83
CA ASN A 409 7.40 -5.31 -7.46
C ASN A 409 7.66 -4.43 -8.71
N ASP A 410 6.68 -4.42 -9.63
CA ASP A 410 6.73 -3.72 -10.92
C ASP A 410 7.81 -4.22 -11.92
N ILE A 411 8.51 -5.30 -11.59
CA ILE A 411 9.48 -5.96 -12.47
C ILE A 411 8.73 -7.00 -13.33
N PRO A 412 8.79 -6.94 -14.67
CA PRO A 412 8.15 -7.92 -15.52
C PRO A 412 8.86 -9.28 -15.45
N VAL A 413 8.06 -10.33 -15.33
CA VAL A 413 8.50 -11.73 -15.44
C VAL A 413 8.87 -12.01 -16.90
N THR A 414 10.02 -12.66 -17.11
CA THR A 414 10.55 -12.99 -18.44
C THR A 414 10.00 -14.31 -18.98
N SER A 415 9.82 -15.31 -18.11
CA SER A 415 9.19 -16.59 -18.42
C SER A 415 8.22 -16.95 -17.30
N SER A 416 6.97 -17.23 -17.63
CA SER A 416 5.91 -17.45 -16.64
C SER A 416 5.28 -18.82 -16.77
N ASP A 417 4.75 -19.33 -15.66
CA ASP A 417 3.99 -20.59 -15.59
C ASP A 417 4.82 -21.84 -15.90
N ASN A 418 6.07 -21.90 -15.45
CA ASN A 418 6.86 -23.13 -15.50
C ASN A 418 6.38 -24.07 -14.38
N VAL A 419 5.36 -24.87 -14.67
CA VAL A 419 4.65 -25.70 -13.69
C VAL A 419 5.45 -26.92 -13.26
N ALA A 420 5.54 -27.18 -11.96
CA ALA A 420 6.05 -28.42 -11.36
C ALA A 420 4.96 -29.07 -10.48
N TYR A 421 5.18 -30.28 -9.97
CA TYR A 421 4.15 -30.97 -9.19
C TYR A 421 3.80 -30.21 -7.88
N ASN A 422 4.82 -29.71 -7.17
CA ASN A 422 4.64 -28.93 -5.93
C ASN A 422 4.71 -27.40 -6.14
N GLY A 423 4.47 -26.87 -7.34
CA GLY A 423 4.46 -25.41 -7.50
C GLY A 423 4.62 -24.88 -8.93
N VAL A 424 5.01 -23.63 -9.03
CA VAL A 424 5.23 -22.91 -10.28
C VAL A 424 6.45 -22.01 -10.18
N ILE A 425 7.22 -21.93 -11.26
CA ILE A 425 8.40 -21.07 -11.37
C ILE A 425 8.13 -19.96 -12.40
N HIS A 426 8.55 -18.75 -12.07
CA HIS A 426 8.50 -17.57 -12.93
C HIS A 426 9.91 -16.98 -12.99
N HIS A 427 10.52 -16.88 -14.17
CA HIS A 427 11.86 -16.32 -14.32
C HIS A 427 11.79 -14.79 -14.28
N ILE A 428 12.77 -14.17 -13.63
CA ILE A 428 12.91 -12.71 -13.58
C ILE A 428 14.34 -12.31 -13.96
N ASN A 429 14.47 -11.10 -14.52
CA ASN A 429 15.75 -10.53 -14.96
C ASN A 429 16.32 -9.48 -13.99
N LYS A 430 15.76 -9.38 -12.78
CA LYS A 430 16.28 -8.55 -11.69
C LYS A 430 16.20 -9.31 -10.39
N LEU A 431 17.21 -9.12 -9.54
CA LEU A 431 17.23 -9.70 -8.21
C LEU A 431 16.26 -8.95 -7.29
N LEU A 432 15.38 -9.66 -6.61
CA LEU A 432 14.50 -9.09 -5.58
C LEU A 432 15.29 -9.03 -4.27
N VAL A 433 15.55 -7.81 -3.78
CA VAL A 433 16.37 -7.61 -2.58
C VAL A 433 15.47 -7.13 -1.45
N PRO A 434 15.25 -7.95 -0.39
CA PRO A 434 14.44 -7.54 0.76
C PRO A 434 15.16 -6.46 1.58
N ASP A 435 14.41 -5.60 2.28
CA ASP A 435 14.99 -4.53 3.11
C ASP A 435 15.87 -5.08 4.25
N SER A 436 15.52 -6.24 4.81
CA SER A 436 16.33 -6.99 5.79
C SER A 436 17.72 -7.44 5.31
N VAL A 437 17.98 -7.35 4.00
CA VAL A 437 19.29 -7.60 3.40
C VAL A 437 19.98 -6.28 3.06
N LYS A 438 19.26 -5.22 2.70
CA LYS A 438 19.84 -3.91 2.35
C LYS A 438 20.59 -3.27 3.51
N THR A 439 21.57 -2.43 3.21
CA THR A 439 22.21 -1.54 4.19
C THR A 439 21.45 -0.22 4.30
N VAL A 440 21.80 0.61 5.29
CA VAL A 440 21.31 1.98 5.38
C VAL A 440 21.70 2.78 4.14
N GLU A 441 22.93 2.63 3.62
CA GLU A 441 23.33 3.28 2.36
C GLU A 441 22.42 2.88 1.18
N ASP A 442 22.14 1.59 1.02
CA ASP A 442 21.23 1.11 -0.03
C ASP A 442 19.83 1.73 0.13
N LYS A 443 19.34 1.84 1.37
CA LYS A 443 18.02 2.42 1.65
C LYS A 443 17.96 3.92 1.41
N LEU A 444 19.01 4.66 1.75
CA LEU A 444 19.12 6.09 1.45
C LEU A 444 19.09 6.34 -0.06
N ASN A 445 19.74 5.47 -0.86
CA ASN A 445 19.68 5.51 -2.32
C ASN A 445 18.25 5.22 -2.84
N ASP A 446 17.60 4.17 -2.34
CA ASP A 446 16.21 3.82 -2.71
C ASP A 446 15.22 4.97 -2.41
N LEU A 447 15.46 5.72 -1.33
CA LEU A 447 14.65 6.86 -0.92
C LEU A 447 15.03 8.17 -1.63
N GLY A 448 16.07 8.18 -2.46
CA GLY A 448 16.53 9.36 -3.21
C GLY A 448 17.18 10.44 -2.33
N LEU A 449 17.79 10.06 -1.20
CA LEU A 449 18.39 10.97 -0.22
C LEU A 449 19.85 11.29 -0.56
N PHE A 450 20.09 11.67 -1.82
CA PHE A 450 21.43 11.79 -2.40
C PHE A 450 22.30 12.86 -1.74
N GLU A 451 21.74 14.03 -1.40
CA GLU A 451 22.52 15.11 -0.75
C GLU A 451 23.06 14.68 0.62
N PHE A 452 22.27 13.94 1.41
CA PHE A 452 22.74 13.39 2.70
C PHE A 452 23.88 12.38 2.50
N LEU A 453 23.77 11.51 1.48
CA LEU A 453 24.83 10.57 1.09
C LEU A 453 26.10 11.29 0.64
N GLU A 454 25.98 12.36 -0.16
CA GLU A 454 27.11 13.16 -0.63
C GLU A 454 27.88 13.79 0.53
N TYR A 455 27.18 14.38 1.51
CA TYR A 455 27.82 14.91 2.72
C TYR A 455 28.51 13.81 3.53
N ALA A 456 27.87 12.65 3.71
CA ALA A 456 28.47 11.51 4.40
C ALA A 456 29.76 11.05 3.69
N GLN A 457 29.73 10.99 2.35
CA GLN A 457 30.89 10.62 1.54
C GLN A 457 32.02 11.65 1.65
N ALA A 458 31.73 12.94 1.52
CA ALA A 458 32.71 14.01 1.67
C ALA A 458 33.36 14.00 3.07
N ALA A 459 32.60 13.62 4.09
CA ALA A 459 33.07 13.49 5.46
C ALA A 459 33.84 12.18 5.77
N GLY A 460 33.83 11.21 4.86
CA GLY A 460 34.40 9.88 5.10
C GLY A 460 33.61 9.07 6.12
N LEU A 461 32.28 9.23 6.12
CA LEU A 461 31.33 8.57 7.03
C LEU A 461 30.51 7.51 6.31
N THR A 462 31.00 6.96 5.19
CA THR A 462 30.29 5.90 4.45
C THR A 462 30.34 4.56 5.17
N ASP A 463 31.33 4.35 6.03
CA ASP A 463 31.53 3.05 6.67
C ASP A 463 30.38 2.72 7.59
N ILE A 464 29.94 3.65 8.45
CA ILE A 464 28.78 3.45 9.33
C ILE A 464 27.50 3.12 8.53
N LEU A 465 27.33 3.71 7.34
CA LEU A 465 26.17 3.49 6.47
C LEU A 465 26.15 2.07 5.86
N LYS A 466 27.33 1.51 5.58
CA LYS A 466 27.52 0.19 4.97
C LYS A 466 27.57 -0.94 6.01
N GLN A 467 28.22 -0.67 7.13
CA GLN A 467 28.55 -1.64 8.16
C GLN A 467 28.66 -0.96 9.51
N SER A 468 28.06 -1.57 10.54
CA SER A 468 28.18 -1.09 11.91
C SER A 468 28.19 -2.28 12.86
N SER A 469 29.04 -2.20 13.88
CA SER A 469 29.06 -3.14 15.00
C SER A 469 27.94 -2.87 16.01
N GLU A 470 27.34 -1.68 15.96
CA GLU A 470 26.30 -1.24 16.88
C GLU A 470 25.00 -0.96 16.13
N ASN A 471 23.87 -1.18 16.81
CA ASN A 471 22.56 -0.80 16.31
C ASN A 471 22.42 0.72 16.34
N TYR A 472 21.92 1.32 15.26
CA TYR A 472 21.71 2.76 15.18
C TYR A 472 20.49 3.12 14.33
N THR A 473 20.07 4.38 14.43
CA THR A 473 18.96 4.95 13.67
C THR A 473 19.40 6.26 13.02
N ILE A 474 19.24 6.39 11.71
CA ILE A 474 19.53 7.63 10.97
C ILE A 474 18.28 8.47 10.83
N LEU A 475 18.44 9.74 11.13
CA LEU A 475 17.51 10.81 10.80
C LEU A 475 18.02 11.46 9.51
N ALA A 476 17.48 11.09 8.36
CA ALA A 476 17.98 11.54 7.06
C ALA A 476 17.14 12.71 6.54
N PRO A 477 17.70 13.94 6.41
CA PRO A 477 16.99 15.06 5.81
C PRO A 477 16.70 14.80 4.33
N ASN A 478 15.51 15.19 3.87
CA ASN A 478 15.17 15.18 2.45
C ASN A 478 15.77 16.38 1.70
N ALA A 479 15.65 16.41 0.37
CA ALA A 479 16.19 17.52 -0.43
C ALA A 479 15.61 18.91 -0.05
N ALA A 480 14.33 18.98 0.34
CA ALA A 480 13.72 20.23 0.76
C ALA A 480 14.35 20.78 2.06
N ALA A 481 14.79 19.90 2.96
CA ALA A 481 15.50 20.27 4.18
C ALA A 481 16.81 21.01 3.88
N PHE A 482 17.60 20.51 2.93
CA PHE A 482 18.86 21.15 2.53
C PHE A 482 18.63 22.46 1.76
N GLN A 483 17.56 22.56 0.97
CA GLN A 483 17.18 23.81 0.29
C GLN A 483 16.82 24.93 1.28
N ASN A 484 16.20 24.58 2.41
CA ASN A 484 15.80 25.52 3.45
C ASN A 484 16.96 25.99 4.35
N MET A 485 18.17 25.43 4.21
CA MET A 485 19.34 25.90 4.95
C MET A 485 19.70 27.34 4.59
N THR A 486 20.20 28.09 5.56
CA THR A 486 20.73 29.45 5.33
C THR A 486 22.01 29.41 4.50
N SER A 487 22.39 30.55 3.91
CA SER A 487 23.65 30.69 3.16
C SER A 487 24.88 30.38 4.03
N GLU A 488 24.82 30.74 5.32
CA GLU A 488 25.89 30.50 6.29
C GLU A 488 26.04 29.01 6.61
N GLN A 489 24.93 28.32 6.87
CA GLN A 489 24.88 26.87 7.08
C GLN A 489 25.42 26.10 5.87
N ARG A 490 25.00 26.50 4.67
CA ARG A 490 25.52 25.92 3.41
C ARG A 490 27.01 26.15 3.25
N ARG A 491 27.49 27.35 3.56
CA ARG A 491 28.93 27.66 3.50
C ARG A 491 29.71 26.79 4.46
N LEU A 492 29.24 26.65 5.70
CA LEU A 492 29.88 25.86 6.75
C LEU A 492 30.05 24.39 6.37
N LEU A 493 28.98 23.73 5.90
CA LEU A 493 29.04 22.32 5.49
C LEU A 493 29.92 22.10 4.26
N ARG A 494 30.04 23.11 3.37
CA ARG A 494 30.94 23.04 2.21
C ARG A 494 32.40 23.28 2.57
N SER A 495 32.68 24.11 3.57
CA SER A 495 34.04 24.54 3.90
C SER A 495 34.71 23.72 5.00
N SER A 496 33.96 22.94 5.79
CA SER A 496 34.52 22.18 6.93
C SER A 496 34.01 20.74 6.99
N LYS A 497 34.94 19.80 6.81
CA LYS A 497 34.69 18.36 6.96
C LYS A 497 34.27 18.01 8.40
N GLU A 498 34.85 18.70 9.38
CA GLU A 498 34.57 18.54 10.80
C GLU A 498 33.16 19.01 11.14
N ALA A 499 32.69 20.09 10.53
CA ALA A 499 31.31 20.54 10.67
C ALA A 499 30.33 19.49 10.11
N VAL A 500 30.62 18.92 8.94
CA VAL A 500 29.81 17.82 8.37
C VAL A 500 29.80 16.62 9.30
N LYS A 501 30.94 16.23 9.88
CA LYS A 501 31.01 15.13 10.86
C LYS A 501 30.16 15.38 12.11
N ARG A 502 30.23 16.57 12.71
CA ARG A 502 29.41 16.93 13.87
C ARG A 502 27.92 16.89 13.55
N VAL A 503 27.53 17.51 12.44
CA VAL A 503 26.12 17.53 11.99
C VAL A 503 25.64 16.13 11.67
N PHE A 504 26.40 15.33 10.92
CA PHE A 504 26.04 13.95 10.60
C PHE A 504 25.87 13.10 11.87
N ASN A 505 26.83 13.16 12.79
CA ASN A 505 26.76 12.38 14.04
C ASN A 505 25.55 12.76 14.92
N TYR A 506 25.07 14.00 14.81
CA TYR A 506 23.84 14.45 15.48
C TYR A 506 22.56 13.89 14.84
N HIS A 507 22.62 13.49 13.57
CA HIS A 507 21.54 12.78 12.87
C HIS A 507 21.55 11.27 13.11
N VAL A 508 22.54 10.73 13.84
CA VAL A 508 22.62 9.29 14.14
C VAL A 508 22.28 9.07 15.61
N ILE A 509 21.13 8.45 15.87
CA ILE A 509 20.70 8.02 17.19
C ILE A 509 21.32 6.65 17.51
N ARG A 510 21.75 6.47 18.77
CA ARG A 510 22.20 5.18 19.30
C ARG A 510 21.01 4.23 19.51
N GLY A 511 21.13 3.01 19.00
CA GLY A 511 20.11 1.97 19.09
C GLY A 511 19.06 2.01 17.97
N TYR A 512 18.19 0.99 17.98
CA TYR A 512 17.05 0.90 17.06
C TYR A 512 15.84 1.60 17.65
N VAL A 513 15.57 2.80 17.14
CA VAL A 513 14.47 3.67 17.58
C VAL A 513 13.43 3.72 16.48
N THR A 514 12.29 3.09 16.72
CA THR A 514 11.11 3.16 15.84
C THR A 514 10.18 4.28 16.30
N THR A 515 9.18 4.62 15.49
CA THR A 515 8.12 5.57 15.89
C THR A 515 7.38 5.13 17.16
N ARG A 516 7.34 3.83 17.46
CA ARG A 516 6.78 3.30 18.72
C ARG A 516 7.56 3.76 19.94
N ASN A 517 8.87 3.95 19.80
CA ASN A 517 9.73 4.48 20.86
C ASN A 517 9.60 6.00 20.99
N MET A 518 9.11 6.69 19.95
CA MET A 518 8.96 8.15 19.89
C MET A 518 7.60 8.66 20.40
N VAL A 519 6.83 7.79 21.06
CA VAL A 519 5.53 8.15 21.65
C VAL A 519 5.72 8.91 22.95
N GLY A 520 5.08 10.08 23.08
CA GLY A 520 5.28 10.98 24.22
C GLY A 520 6.43 11.94 23.95
N GLU A 521 7.20 12.31 24.98
CA GLU A 521 8.40 13.17 24.89
C GLU A 521 9.60 12.35 25.38
N ASN A 522 10.42 11.85 24.45
CA ASN A 522 11.55 10.98 24.76
C ASN A 522 12.84 11.55 24.17
N ALA A 523 13.89 11.65 24.98
CA ALA A 523 15.21 12.05 24.54
C ALA A 523 16.05 10.81 24.14
N PHE A 524 16.82 10.94 23.08
CA PHE A 524 17.68 9.89 22.54
C PHE A 524 19.11 10.41 22.37
N GLU A 525 20.08 9.63 22.82
CA GLU A 525 21.50 9.94 22.63
C GLU A 525 21.91 9.80 21.18
N THR A 526 22.69 10.77 20.71
CA THR A 526 23.24 10.77 19.35
C THR A 526 24.69 10.27 19.32
N PHE A 527 25.26 10.08 18.14
CA PHE A 527 26.69 9.80 17.97
C PHE A 527 27.54 11.05 18.21
N ASN A 528 26.94 12.24 18.25
CA ASN A 528 27.62 13.45 18.68
C ASN A 528 27.70 13.45 20.21
N SER A 529 28.91 13.24 20.74
CA SER A 529 29.14 13.04 22.18
C SER A 529 28.44 14.07 23.05
N GLY A 530 27.68 13.60 24.05
CA GLY A 530 26.96 14.46 25.00
C GLY A 530 25.71 15.15 24.44
N SER A 531 25.35 14.92 23.17
CA SER A 531 24.17 15.53 22.55
C SER A 531 23.00 14.56 22.44
N THR A 532 21.80 15.05 22.71
CA THR A 532 20.55 14.31 22.54
C THR A 532 19.65 14.98 21.50
N VAL A 533 18.75 14.19 20.93
CA VAL A 533 17.60 14.66 20.15
C VAL A 533 16.34 14.24 20.89
N THR A 534 15.34 15.11 20.94
CA THR A 534 14.06 14.83 21.60
C THR A 534 13.04 14.48 20.54
N ALA A 535 12.50 13.26 20.59
CA ALA A 535 11.33 12.92 19.79
C ALA A 535 10.05 13.24 20.57
N HIS A 536 9.06 13.74 19.86
CA HIS A 536 7.77 14.06 20.41
C HIS A 536 6.64 13.68 19.47
N SER A 537 5.62 13.08 20.06
CA SER A 537 4.35 12.84 19.38
C SER A 537 3.19 12.86 20.36
N ASN A 538 2.04 13.32 19.88
CA ASN A 538 0.83 13.36 20.68
C ASN A 538 0.24 11.95 20.84
N ALA A 539 0.64 11.23 21.89
CA ALA A 539 0.18 9.88 22.21
C ALA A 539 -1.36 9.75 22.31
N LYS A 540 -2.06 10.85 22.62
CA LYS A 540 -3.53 10.90 22.78
C LYS A 540 -4.29 11.10 21.46
N VAL A 541 -3.58 11.41 20.38
CA VAL A 541 -4.19 11.78 19.10
C VAL A 541 -3.72 10.77 18.06
N TYR A 542 -4.62 10.27 17.23
CA TYR A 542 -4.27 9.50 16.02
C TYR A 542 -3.47 10.34 14.99
N SER A 543 -2.73 11.37 15.41
CA SER A 543 -1.84 12.14 14.55
C SER A 543 -0.62 11.28 14.27
N GLN A 544 -0.49 10.82 13.02
CA GLN A 544 0.68 10.11 12.51
C GLN A 544 1.92 11.03 12.34
N THR A 545 1.90 12.21 12.96
CA THR A 545 2.97 13.21 12.88
C THR A 545 3.92 13.01 14.05
N PHE A 546 5.11 12.51 13.75
CA PHE A 546 6.22 12.40 14.69
C PHE A 546 7.17 13.57 14.45
N GLY A 547 7.59 14.23 15.52
CA GLY A 547 8.62 15.25 15.51
C GLY A 547 9.90 14.73 16.17
N ILE A 548 11.04 15.22 15.70
CA ILE A 548 12.32 15.14 16.39
C ILE A 548 12.89 16.54 16.39
N ASN A 549 13.05 17.14 17.57
CA ASN A 549 13.44 18.54 17.68
C ASN A 549 12.48 19.43 16.85
N SER A 550 12.99 20.37 16.06
CA SER A 550 12.14 21.11 15.12
C SER A 550 11.71 20.28 13.92
N ALA A 551 12.41 19.17 13.61
CA ALA A 551 12.20 18.35 12.43
C ALA A 551 10.94 17.50 12.50
N ARG A 552 10.19 17.41 11.39
CA ARG A 552 9.10 16.43 11.27
C ARG A 552 9.59 15.20 10.52
N ILE A 553 9.17 14.04 10.97
CA ILE A 553 9.39 12.79 10.26
C ILE A 553 8.34 12.67 9.16
N VAL A 554 8.77 12.71 7.90
CA VAL A 554 7.91 12.61 6.70
C VAL A 554 7.78 11.19 6.16
N SER A 555 8.74 10.33 6.49
CA SER A 555 8.72 8.90 6.19
C SER A 555 9.48 8.18 7.29
N ASN A 556 9.00 7.04 7.79
CA ASN A 556 9.51 6.47 9.04
C ASN A 556 9.67 4.96 8.97
N ASP A 557 10.36 4.42 10.00
CA ASP A 557 10.49 3.00 10.30
C ASP A 557 11.04 2.16 9.15
N HIS A 558 11.95 2.72 8.35
CA HIS A 558 12.66 2.00 7.29
C HIS A 558 13.76 1.13 7.90
N ALA A 559 13.37 -0.04 8.42
CA ALA A 559 14.29 -1.01 9.00
C ALA A 559 15.06 -1.77 7.91
N VAL A 560 16.37 -1.88 8.08
CA VAL A 560 17.29 -2.58 7.19
C VAL A 560 18.28 -3.45 7.97
N SER A 561 19.21 -4.13 7.29
CA SER A 561 20.09 -5.12 7.94
C SER A 561 20.97 -4.56 9.06
N ASN A 562 21.38 -3.28 8.96
CA ASN A 562 22.32 -2.64 9.89
C ASN A 562 21.76 -1.39 10.59
N GLY A 563 20.47 -1.06 10.44
CA GLY A 563 19.94 0.20 10.96
C GLY A 563 18.45 0.45 10.72
N ILE A 564 17.98 1.59 11.19
CA ILE A 564 16.65 2.15 10.86
C ILE A 564 16.85 3.54 10.25
N VAL A 565 16.06 3.88 9.22
CA VAL A 565 16.05 5.22 8.64
C VAL A 565 14.70 5.90 8.88
N HIS A 566 14.74 7.13 9.37
CA HIS A 566 13.62 8.08 9.37
C HIS A 566 13.97 9.24 8.46
N VAL A 567 13.09 9.58 7.54
CA VAL A 567 13.25 10.74 6.66
C VAL A 567 12.63 11.95 7.34
N ILE A 568 13.41 13.03 7.47
CA ILE A 568 12.99 14.27 8.13
C ILE A 568 12.96 15.45 7.14
N ASP A 569 12.18 16.48 7.45
CA ASP A 569 11.99 17.67 6.59
C ASP A 569 12.89 18.87 6.94
N GLU A 570 13.88 18.70 7.82
CA GLU A 570 14.82 19.74 8.23
C GLU A 570 16.17 19.12 8.59
N VAL A 571 17.27 19.86 8.36
CA VAL A 571 18.61 19.47 8.81
C VAL A 571 18.72 19.80 10.29
N LEU A 572 19.02 18.81 11.12
CA LEU A 572 19.26 18.98 12.54
C LEU A 572 20.63 19.59 12.79
N TRP A 573 20.67 20.65 13.60
CA TRP A 573 21.90 21.32 14.00
C TRP A 573 22.17 21.01 15.47
N PRO A 574 23.38 20.51 15.82
CA PRO A 574 23.76 20.39 17.23
C PRO A 574 23.60 21.74 17.92
N PRO A 575 22.95 21.81 19.10
CA PRO A 575 22.84 23.07 19.83
C PRO A 575 24.22 23.55 20.28
N GLU A 576 24.44 24.86 20.20
CA GLU A 576 25.64 25.53 20.71
C GLU A 576 25.25 26.48 21.84
N GLY A 577 25.94 26.42 22.97
CA GLY A 577 25.65 27.25 24.14
C GLY A 577 24.38 26.84 24.91
N VAL A 578 24.26 27.37 26.12
CA VAL A 578 23.07 27.18 26.98
C VAL A 578 22.02 28.26 26.69
N LEU A 579 20.80 28.09 27.21
CA LEU A 579 19.70 29.05 27.07
C LEU A 579 20.11 30.45 27.49
N MET A 580 20.94 30.56 28.53
CA MET A 580 21.45 31.83 29.01
C MET A 580 22.32 32.55 27.97
N ASP A 581 23.15 31.83 27.21
CA ASP A 581 23.99 32.40 26.16
C ASP A 581 23.11 32.99 25.04
N LYS A 582 22.06 32.26 24.65
CA LYS A 582 21.10 32.72 23.63
C LYS A 582 20.39 34.00 24.04
N ILE A 583 20.03 34.12 25.31
CA ILE A 583 19.38 35.34 25.85
C ILE A 583 20.38 36.50 25.91
N GLN A 584 21.66 36.24 26.23
CA GLN A 584 22.69 37.27 26.30
C GLN A 584 23.10 37.81 24.92
N GLU A 585 23.14 36.95 23.90
CA GLU A 585 23.50 37.30 22.53
C GLU A 585 22.38 38.06 21.80
N ASP A 586 21.13 37.93 22.23
CA ASP A 586 19.98 38.56 21.57
C ASP A 586 19.81 40.04 22.00
N PRO A 587 19.93 41.00 21.07
CA PRO A 587 19.84 42.42 21.40
C PRO A 587 18.43 42.88 21.82
N GLN A 588 17.39 42.06 21.62
CA GLN A 588 15.99 42.35 21.97
C GLN A 588 15.57 41.74 23.31
N MET A 589 16.50 41.23 24.12
CA MET A 589 16.18 40.58 25.41
C MET A 589 16.88 41.25 26.60
N LYS A 590 17.26 42.52 26.50
CA LYS A 590 18.07 43.18 27.53
C LYS A 590 17.30 43.32 28.85
N THR A 591 16.02 43.67 28.77
CA THR A 591 15.13 43.79 29.93
C THR A 591 14.93 42.43 30.57
N PHE A 592 14.61 41.40 29.77
CA PHE A 592 14.45 40.04 30.25
C PHE A 592 15.72 39.54 30.97
N LEU A 593 16.88 39.72 30.33
CA LEU A 593 18.19 39.39 30.87
C LEU A 593 18.45 40.06 32.23
N SER A 594 18.12 41.34 32.36
CA SER A 594 18.27 42.06 33.62
C SER A 594 17.41 41.45 34.73
N LEU A 595 16.14 41.14 34.44
CA LEU A 595 15.20 40.57 35.42
C LEU A 595 15.60 39.15 35.84
N LEU A 596 16.15 38.35 34.91
CA LEU A 596 16.68 37.02 35.22
C LEU A 596 17.85 37.08 36.21
N LYS A 597 18.78 38.02 36.01
CA LYS A 597 19.91 38.24 36.92
C LYS A 597 19.46 38.73 38.29
N MET A 598 18.46 39.61 38.35
CA MET A 598 17.90 40.11 39.62
C MET A 598 17.27 39.00 40.47
N THR A 599 16.60 38.04 39.82
CA THR A 599 15.90 36.93 40.51
C THR A 599 16.75 35.69 40.74
N GLY A 600 17.97 35.66 40.17
CA GLY A 600 18.87 34.51 40.20
C GLY A 600 18.43 33.34 39.30
N LEU A 601 17.46 33.56 38.40
CA LEU A 601 16.99 32.54 37.45
C LEU A 601 17.98 32.33 36.30
N ASP A 602 18.90 33.27 36.08
CA ASP A 602 20.04 33.12 35.17
C ASP A 602 20.87 31.87 35.47
N ARG A 603 21.05 31.52 36.76
CA ARG A 603 21.75 30.30 37.18
C ARG A 603 21.01 29.03 36.75
N THR A 604 19.68 29.04 36.79
CA THR A 604 18.86 27.93 36.31
C THR A 604 19.01 27.74 34.80
N LEU A 605 19.00 28.84 34.04
CA LEU A 605 19.17 28.82 32.58
C LEU A 605 20.61 28.55 32.12
N SER A 606 21.58 28.62 33.04
CA SER A 606 22.97 28.28 32.79
C SER A 606 23.31 26.81 33.13
N SER A 607 22.42 26.11 33.83
CA SER A 607 22.64 24.72 34.24
C SER A 607 22.34 23.75 33.09
N GLU A 608 23.26 22.83 32.80
CA GLU A 608 23.09 21.77 31.80
C GLU A 608 22.16 20.62 32.27
N GLY A 609 21.82 20.57 33.56
CA GLY A 609 21.05 19.47 34.15
C GLY A 609 19.54 19.53 33.93
N HIS A 610 19.01 20.59 33.32
CA HIS A 610 17.58 20.78 33.09
C HIS A 610 17.32 21.10 31.62
N HIS A 611 16.48 20.31 30.96
CA HIS A 611 16.01 20.62 29.61
C HIS A 611 14.67 21.37 29.69
N LEU A 612 14.69 22.68 29.46
CA LEU A 612 13.54 23.56 29.66
C LEU A 612 12.98 24.12 28.34
N THR A 613 11.77 24.66 28.39
CA THR A 613 11.31 25.64 27.39
C THR A 613 11.25 27.02 28.01
N VAL A 614 11.78 28.02 27.32
CA VAL A 614 11.70 29.44 27.71
C VAL A 614 10.91 30.20 26.67
N PHE A 615 9.79 30.80 27.06
CA PHE A 615 9.06 31.78 26.26
C PHE A 615 9.55 33.18 26.65
N ALA A 616 10.63 33.66 26.04
CA ALA A 616 11.27 34.92 26.39
C ALA A 616 10.54 36.13 25.77
N PRO A 617 9.97 37.04 26.58
CA PRO A 617 9.44 38.28 26.08
C PRO A 617 10.55 39.20 25.58
N THR A 618 10.29 39.85 24.45
CA THR A 618 11.19 40.86 23.89
C THR A 618 11.15 42.17 24.69
N ASP A 619 12.12 43.06 24.47
CA ASP A 619 12.12 44.39 25.09
C ASP A 619 10.83 45.17 24.73
N ASP A 620 10.37 45.08 23.47
CA ASP A 620 9.09 45.66 23.03
C ASP A 620 7.89 45.09 23.80
N ALA A 621 7.94 43.82 24.20
CA ALA A 621 6.90 43.18 25.02
C ALA A 621 6.84 43.77 26.44
N PHE A 622 8.00 44.12 27.02
CA PHE A 622 8.07 44.80 28.30
C PHE A 622 7.67 46.27 28.20
N ASP A 623 8.02 46.95 27.11
CA ASP A 623 7.65 48.34 26.85
C ASP A 623 6.13 48.52 26.65
N ALA A 624 5.45 47.48 26.15
CA ALA A 624 4.00 47.44 26.04
C ALA A 624 3.28 47.26 27.39
N MET A 625 4.00 46.91 28.44
CA MET A 625 3.46 46.72 29.79
C MET A 625 3.35 48.06 30.52
N GLU A 626 2.38 48.19 31.43
CA GLU A 626 2.29 49.40 32.26
C GLU A 626 3.53 49.52 33.16
N THR A 627 4.20 50.68 33.11
CA THR A 627 5.47 50.92 33.81
C THR A 627 5.35 50.70 35.32
N SER A 628 4.22 51.09 35.90
CA SER A 628 3.90 50.94 37.32
C SER A 628 3.92 49.47 37.77
N VAL A 629 3.41 48.56 36.93
CA VAL A 629 3.40 47.12 37.21
C VAL A 629 4.82 46.57 37.17
N LEU A 630 5.64 46.96 36.20
CA LEU A 630 7.02 46.48 36.10
C LEU A 630 7.88 46.96 37.28
N GLU A 631 7.70 48.22 37.70
CA GLU A 631 8.35 48.76 38.89
C GLU A 631 7.91 48.03 40.16
N SER A 632 6.61 47.75 40.31
CA SER A 632 6.11 46.99 41.46
C SER A 632 6.69 45.58 41.55
N LEU A 633 6.87 44.90 40.40
CA LEU A 633 7.51 43.59 40.35
C LEU A 633 8.99 43.69 40.74
N ARG A 634 9.70 44.75 40.33
CA ARG A 634 11.11 44.96 40.72
C ARG A 634 11.29 45.17 42.23
N LEU A 635 10.27 45.69 42.93
CA LEU A 635 10.30 45.87 44.38
C LEU A 635 10.08 44.57 45.17
N ASP A 636 9.44 43.56 44.55
CA ASP A 636 9.13 42.27 45.16
C ASP A 636 9.79 41.13 44.36
N VAL A 637 11.02 40.79 44.72
CA VAL A 637 11.86 39.81 44.01
C VAL A 637 11.19 38.43 43.95
N ASP A 638 10.43 38.04 44.97
CA ASP A 638 9.74 36.76 44.99
C ASP A 638 8.57 36.73 44.00
N LYS A 639 7.77 37.80 43.94
CA LYS A 639 6.73 37.93 42.90
C LYS A 639 7.33 38.02 41.50
N LEU A 640 8.40 38.78 41.31
CA LEU A 640 9.11 38.84 40.02
C LEU A 640 9.61 37.45 39.60
N LYS A 641 10.17 36.68 40.55
CA LYS A 641 10.61 35.31 40.29
C LYS A 641 9.44 34.41 39.90
N GLN A 642 8.29 34.53 40.55
CA GLN A 642 7.08 33.78 40.17
C GLN A 642 6.57 34.18 38.78
N PHE A 643 6.54 35.48 38.48
CA PHE A 643 6.17 36.02 37.17
C PHE A 643 7.09 35.47 36.05
N LEU A 644 8.41 35.51 36.25
CA LEU A 644 9.36 34.98 35.28
C LEU A 644 9.23 33.45 35.13
N ARG A 645 9.00 32.71 36.21
CA ARG A 645 8.74 31.26 36.15
C ARG A 645 7.51 30.90 35.33
N ASN A 646 6.56 31.82 35.14
CA ASN A 646 5.43 31.58 34.27
C ASN A 646 5.84 31.45 32.80
N HIS A 647 6.98 32.03 32.42
CA HIS A 647 7.52 31.96 31.07
C HIS A 647 8.33 30.69 30.81
N PHE A 648 8.48 29.80 31.80
CA PHE A 648 9.26 28.58 31.70
C PHE A 648 8.38 27.34 31.78
N THR A 649 8.79 26.26 31.13
CA THR A 649 8.16 24.94 31.30
C THR A 649 9.22 23.86 31.53
N HIS A 650 8.79 22.75 32.14
CA HIS A 650 9.66 21.67 32.58
C HIS A 650 10.14 20.73 31.47
N THR A 651 9.60 20.85 30.25
CA THR A 651 9.97 19.99 29.12
C THR A 651 10.21 20.80 27.86
N PRO A 652 11.18 20.41 27.01
CA PRO A 652 11.39 21.04 25.71
C PRO A 652 10.17 20.86 24.81
N THR A 653 9.60 21.98 24.37
CA THR A 653 8.41 22.02 23.52
C THR A 653 8.79 22.63 22.18
N TYR A 654 8.78 21.82 21.12
CA TYR A 654 9.04 22.29 19.76
C TYR A 654 7.74 22.67 19.05
N LEU A 655 7.68 23.91 18.59
CA LEU A 655 6.50 24.55 18.02
C LEU A 655 6.34 24.28 16.53
N ARG A 656 7.43 24.11 15.77
CA ARG A 656 7.34 23.90 14.31
C ARG A 656 6.60 22.62 13.96
N THR A 657 6.74 21.59 14.78
CA THR A 657 6.10 20.29 14.60
C THR A 657 4.62 20.26 15.01
N MET A 658 4.10 21.32 15.65
CA MET A 658 2.70 21.41 16.05
C MET A 658 1.75 21.41 14.84
N ASP A 659 0.67 20.66 14.96
CA ASP A 659 -0.38 20.57 13.96
C ASP A 659 -1.43 21.66 14.19
N ASN A 660 -1.85 22.33 13.12
CA ASN A 660 -2.75 23.48 13.18
C ASN A 660 -4.22 23.10 13.53
N LYS A 661 -4.54 21.81 13.59
CA LYS A 661 -5.89 21.34 13.96
C LYS A 661 -6.11 21.29 15.47
N TRP A 662 -5.05 21.39 16.26
CA TRP A 662 -5.10 21.15 17.71
C TRP A 662 -4.75 22.38 18.52
N ARG A 663 -5.29 22.42 19.74
CA ARG A 663 -4.86 23.31 20.82
C ARG A 663 -3.99 22.50 21.76
N TYR A 664 -2.78 22.98 22.02
CA TYR A 664 -1.81 22.34 22.89
C TYR A 664 -1.83 23.07 24.23
N ARG A 665 -1.87 22.34 25.35
CA ARG A 665 -1.85 22.94 26.68
C ARG A 665 -0.65 22.41 27.45
N ILE A 666 0.18 23.30 27.94
CA ILE A 666 1.33 22.96 28.78
C ILE A 666 1.28 23.78 30.07
N LYS A 667 1.80 23.19 31.14
CA LYS A 667 1.85 23.81 32.45
C LYS A 667 3.19 24.51 32.64
N THR A 668 3.15 25.76 33.06
CA THR A 668 4.34 26.57 33.33
C THR A 668 4.96 26.19 34.67
N MET A 669 6.20 26.61 34.92
CA MET A 669 6.87 26.39 36.21
C MET A 669 6.25 27.22 37.35
N ALA A 670 5.42 28.22 37.04
CA ALA A 670 4.59 28.93 38.02
C ALA A 670 3.29 28.17 38.35
N GLY A 671 2.90 27.20 37.52
CA GLY A 671 1.73 26.35 37.71
C GLY A 671 0.52 26.72 36.85
N ASP A 672 0.60 27.82 36.10
CA ASP A 672 -0.46 28.24 35.19
C ASP A 672 -0.46 27.38 33.92
N TRP A 673 -1.60 27.31 33.24
CA TRP A 673 -1.72 26.66 31.95
C TRP A 673 -1.62 27.69 30.85
N ILE A 674 -0.75 27.45 29.87
CA ILE A 674 -0.74 28.18 28.61
C ILE A 674 -1.32 27.29 27.51
N GLU A 675 -2.12 27.91 26.64
CA GLU A 675 -2.70 27.25 25.48
C GLU A 675 -2.03 27.78 24.21
N MET A 676 -1.49 26.88 23.40
CA MET A 676 -0.83 27.20 22.13
C MET A 676 -1.68 26.70 20.97
N LYS A 677 -1.85 27.55 19.96
CA LYS A 677 -2.57 27.22 18.74
C LYS A 677 -1.93 27.91 17.55
N ARG A 678 -2.04 27.27 16.39
CA ARG A 678 -1.63 27.82 15.10
C ARG A 678 -2.79 27.75 14.13
N LYS A 679 -3.00 28.80 13.33
CA LYS A 679 -4.08 28.84 12.34
C LYS A 679 -3.74 28.03 11.08
N SER A 680 -2.54 28.20 10.56
CA SER A 680 -2.02 27.49 9.38
C SER A 680 -0.52 27.22 9.55
N ARG A 681 0.05 26.28 8.78
CA ARG A 681 1.47 25.87 8.95
C ARG A 681 2.47 27.02 8.83
N ASP A 682 2.14 28.02 8.01
CA ASP A 682 3.02 29.16 7.72
C ASP A 682 2.78 30.33 8.68
N GLU A 683 1.77 30.24 9.55
CA GLU A 683 1.47 31.26 10.54
C GLU A 683 2.19 31.01 11.87
N PRO A 684 2.50 32.08 12.62
CA PRO A 684 3.10 31.96 13.94
C PRO A 684 2.18 31.20 14.90
N VAL A 685 2.78 30.60 15.93
CA VAL A 685 2.02 30.03 17.04
C VAL A 685 1.54 31.19 17.92
N MET A 686 0.27 31.14 18.31
CA MET A 686 -0.35 32.04 19.27
C MET A 686 -0.49 31.33 20.60
N ILE A 687 -0.11 32.00 21.69
CA ILE A 687 -0.25 31.58 23.07
C ILE A 687 -1.40 32.37 23.70
N ASN A 688 -2.35 31.68 24.31
CA ASN A 688 -3.59 32.22 24.88
C ASN A 688 -4.37 33.14 23.92
N GLU A 689 -4.24 32.89 22.61
CA GLU A 689 -4.82 33.67 21.50
C GLU A 689 -4.33 35.13 21.37
N THR A 690 -3.63 35.68 22.36
CA THR A 690 -3.21 37.08 22.43
C THR A 690 -1.71 37.29 22.23
N ILE A 691 -0.89 36.29 22.52
CA ILE A 691 0.58 36.41 22.51
C ILE A 691 1.13 35.67 21.30
N LYS A 692 1.88 36.37 20.45
CA LYS A 692 2.46 35.79 19.24
C LYS A 692 3.90 35.35 19.51
N VAL A 693 4.22 34.13 19.09
CA VAL A 693 5.60 33.68 19.01
C VAL A 693 6.25 34.31 17.77
N THR A 694 7.23 35.19 17.99
CA THR A 694 7.91 35.96 16.94
C THR A 694 9.10 35.22 16.34
N ALA A 695 9.76 34.38 17.13
CA ALA A 695 10.75 33.40 16.67
C ALA A 695 10.60 32.14 17.53
N SER A 696 10.65 30.97 16.91
CA SER A 696 10.41 29.69 17.60
C SER A 696 11.57 28.73 17.40
N ASP A 697 11.66 27.79 18.33
CA ASP A 697 12.57 26.66 18.30
C ASP A 697 14.05 27.06 18.20
N ILE A 698 14.48 28.04 19.00
CA ILE A 698 15.90 28.38 19.11
C ILE A 698 16.54 27.33 20.04
N HIS A 699 17.37 26.45 19.48
CA HIS A 699 17.97 25.32 20.19
C HIS A 699 19.13 25.76 21.09
N ALA A 700 19.16 25.23 22.31
CA ALA A 700 20.24 25.34 23.27
C ALA A 700 20.54 23.97 23.91
N ILE A 701 21.72 23.80 24.49
CA ILE A 701 22.15 22.52 25.09
C ILE A 701 21.17 22.06 26.18
N ASN A 702 20.66 23.00 26.97
CA ASN A 702 19.77 22.78 28.10
C ASN A 702 18.31 23.19 27.81
N GLY A 703 17.88 23.25 26.55
CA GLY A 703 16.47 23.46 26.24
C GLY A 703 16.18 24.19 24.93
N VAL A 704 14.99 24.77 24.86
CA VAL A 704 14.50 25.49 23.69
C VAL A 704 13.96 26.87 24.09
N LEU A 705 14.29 27.87 23.28
CA LEU A 705 13.89 29.26 23.47
C LEU A 705 12.90 29.68 22.37
N HIS A 706 11.80 30.31 22.77
CA HIS A 706 10.81 30.94 21.90
C HIS A 706 10.70 32.41 22.27
N LYS A 707 10.81 33.29 21.28
CA LYS A 707 10.60 34.73 21.46
C LYS A 707 9.11 35.06 21.39
N VAL A 708 8.61 35.85 22.33
CA VAL A 708 7.22 36.29 22.36
C VAL A 708 7.11 37.82 22.36
N ASP A 709 6.04 38.32 21.74
CA ASP A 709 5.76 39.77 21.62
C ASP A 709 5.02 40.36 22.81
N ASN A 710 4.66 39.54 23.79
CA ASN A 710 3.97 40.01 25.00
C ASN A 710 4.36 39.14 26.21
N VAL A 711 4.19 39.70 27.41
CA VAL A 711 4.43 38.99 28.67
C VAL A 711 3.24 38.13 29.07
N PHE A 712 3.49 37.02 29.76
CA PHE A 712 2.44 36.18 30.31
C PHE A 712 1.85 36.81 31.56
N SER A 713 0.53 37.02 31.57
CA SER A 713 -0.20 37.34 32.79
C SER A 713 -0.06 36.22 33.81
N CYS A 714 0.26 36.54 35.06
CA CYS A 714 0.18 35.60 36.18
C CYS A 714 -0.91 36.06 37.15
N SER A 715 -1.48 35.13 37.90
CA SER A 715 -2.34 35.43 39.06
C SER A 715 -1.65 36.36 40.08
N CYS A 716 -0.31 36.36 40.12
CA CYS A 716 0.48 37.29 40.92
C CYS A 716 0.40 38.77 40.49
N ILE A 717 0.05 39.05 39.23
CA ILE A 717 -0.18 40.39 38.70
C ILE A 717 -1.64 40.82 38.94
N ASP A 718 -2.60 39.90 38.82
CA ASP A 718 -4.02 40.21 39.02
C ASP A 718 -4.29 40.74 40.44
N ASP A 719 -3.66 40.15 41.46
CA ASP A 719 -3.72 40.66 42.85
C ASP A 719 -3.10 42.05 43.01
N LEU A 720 -2.16 42.41 42.14
CA LEU A 720 -1.39 43.65 42.20
C LEU A 720 -2.14 44.79 41.51
N ILE A 721 -2.69 44.52 40.32
CA ILE A 721 -3.62 45.41 39.62
C ILE A 721 -4.87 45.63 40.48
N HIS A 722 -5.40 44.58 41.12
CA HIS A 722 -6.58 44.73 41.97
C HIS A 722 -6.30 45.58 43.21
N LYS A 723 -5.10 45.48 43.80
CA LYS A 723 -4.66 46.37 44.89
C LYS A 723 -4.42 47.80 44.42
N MET A 724 -3.85 48.00 43.25
CA MET A 724 -3.61 49.33 42.69
C MET A 724 -4.89 50.03 42.25
N LEU A 725 -5.93 49.31 41.83
CA LEU A 725 -7.26 49.85 41.54
C LEU A 725 -8.09 50.14 42.81
N MET A 726 -7.67 49.64 43.98
CA MET A 726 -8.30 49.93 45.28
C MET A 726 -7.65 51.09 46.04
N PHE A 727 -6.51 51.59 45.56
CA PHE A 727 -5.87 52.85 46.00
C PHE A 727 -6.14 53.94 44.98
#